data_AF-A0A6A4WQM9-F1
#
_entry.id   AF-A0A6A4WQM9-F1
#
_cell.length_a   1.000
_cell.length_b   1.000
_cell.length_c   1.000
_cell.angle_alpha   90.00
_cell.angle_beta   90.00
_cell.angle_gamma   90.00
#
_symmetry.space_group_name_H-M   'P 1'
#
loop_
_entity.id
_entity.type
_entity.pdbx_description
1 polymer ?
#
loop_
_entity_poly.entity_id
_entity_poly.type
_entity_poly.pdbx_seq_one_letter_code
_entity_poly.pdbx_strand_id
1 'polypeptide(L)'
;MGKGYGVKQFRTDLKAYMQMAAIENQQVVFILEDHQVTDSSFLEMVNSLLSAGEIPGLFAPEEIEPMVAPLRDDASQEGFRGPLFSFFSSRVKKNLHVAVIMDYTNPSFTVNCQSNPALIKQCNVMWMSKWSKESMCSLPMMVITKSKDSGDAAGVFTQEKKKKKDKRERRVSGGDSLLNGFLSIHQSMPSNAATPRKYMQLMKTYLKVYKHKKQMILDRQQHLKGGVDKLNEATTVVDKLKKEAGEQEVKLNQKQEEANKALKMITNTMKSAKELQELAKNKVGLDKFSEVAMGQGQAEIALRKLKSCSESGEWLCLKNLHLVTAWLPVLEKELLKLTPKDTFRLWLTAEAHTKFTPTLLQSSMKVTYEAPPGVKKNLLRSYTMWGPEYIAAGGGNAQRAQALFALAWFHAVVQERRTFIPQGWTKFYEFNFADLKAGADILDRLVAMGTLRWDYMHGLMENAIYGGRVDNSFDLRVMVSYLKEFFNGEVISGSSKAHRPLGPNINLPTSADFKEYIRIIKSFSETDKPIYFGLPANIDRSAQRMISANVISQLKVLMRSMQATDKFDRDKWQKELSPVLNLWKKLNSEVNLTKQITRQSAHRMSISSTKEPITSFIQLEHFNALRLVQDVHRSLANVSKVIRGTMLLSPDVKKVADSLMRNETPGAWQAVWEGPEDPFQYLRSLVSRTLACKRWVQKAESGTLLNEPLDLSELFHPDTFLNALRQQTARLHKTAMDGLVFVSSWAKIGVNSKMPVKLTGLQLEG
;
A
#
# COMPACT_ATOMS: atom_id res chain seq x y z
N MET A 1 0.28 -12.36 43.90
CA MET A 1 -0.24 -13.58 44.56
C MET A 1 -0.59 -14.63 43.51
N GLY A 2 -0.47 -15.92 43.81
CA GLY A 2 -0.82 -17.02 42.89
C GLY A 2 -2.30 -17.45 43.00
N LYS A 3 -2.78 -18.29 42.08
CA LYS A 3 -4.19 -18.76 41.99
C LYS A 3 -4.71 -19.59 43.19
N GLY A 4 -3.91 -19.83 44.21
CA GLY A 4 -4.28 -20.55 45.44
C GLY A 4 -3.89 -19.82 46.72
N TYR A 5 -3.61 -18.52 46.65
CA TYR A 5 -3.30 -17.69 47.81
C TYR A 5 -4.61 -17.28 48.50
N GLY A 6 -4.73 -17.52 49.81
CA GLY A 6 -5.94 -17.21 50.57
C GLY A 6 -5.63 -16.67 51.97
N VAL A 7 -6.68 -16.55 52.80
CA VAL A 7 -6.64 -15.91 54.13
C VAL A 7 -5.54 -16.47 55.04
N LYS A 8 -5.25 -17.78 54.98
CA LYS A 8 -4.19 -18.41 55.78
C LYS A 8 -2.81 -17.88 55.40
N GLN A 9 -2.47 -17.87 54.11
CA GLN A 9 -1.20 -17.33 53.62
C GLN A 9 -1.07 -15.83 53.91
N PHE A 10 -2.15 -15.07 53.70
CA PHE A 10 -2.16 -13.63 54.00
C PHE A 10 -1.88 -13.32 55.47
N ARG A 11 -2.46 -14.10 56.40
CA ARG A 11 -2.14 -14.00 57.83
C ARG A 11 -0.68 -14.36 58.13
N THR A 12 -0.12 -15.39 57.49
CA THR A 12 1.29 -15.77 57.65
C THR A 12 2.24 -14.66 57.18
N ASP A 13 1.98 -14.08 56.01
CA ASP A 13 2.79 -12.99 55.47
C ASP A 13 2.71 -11.74 56.35
N LEU A 14 1.52 -11.37 56.84
CA LEU A 14 1.34 -10.25 57.77
C LEU A 14 2.07 -10.49 59.11
N LYS A 15 2.05 -11.71 59.67
CA LYS A 15 2.87 -12.04 60.86
C LYS A 15 4.34 -11.74 60.60
N ALA A 16 4.89 -12.23 59.48
CA ALA A 16 6.29 -12.04 59.13
C ALA A 16 6.64 -10.54 58.96
N TYR A 17 5.83 -9.76 58.24
CA TYR A 17 6.06 -8.33 58.06
C TYR A 17 6.00 -7.54 59.37
N MET A 18 5.08 -7.89 60.28
CA MET A 18 5.01 -7.27 61.61
C MET A 18 6.21 -7.64 62.49
N GLN A 19 6.70 -8.88 62.41
CA GLN A 19 7.90 -9.32 63.13
C GLN A 19 9.17 -8.63 62.60
N MET A 20 9.36 -8.52 61.28
CA MET A 20 10.46 -7.75 60.67
C MET A 20 10.41 -6.27 61.08
N ALA A 21 9.21 -5.67 61.10
CA ALA A 21 9.03 -4.27 61.47
C ALA A 21 9.30 -3.99 62.96
N ALA A 22 8.90 -4.89 63.86
CA ALA A 22 8.97 -4.63 65.31
C ALA A 22 10.14 -5.29 66.04
N ILE A 23 10.49 -6.52 65.69
CA ILE A 23 11.58 -7.30 66.32
C ILE A 23 12.91 -6.99 65.65
N GLU A 24 12.99 -7.11 64.33
CA GLU A 24 14.20 -6.78 63.57
C GLU A 24 14.38 -5.26 63.35
N ASN A 25 13.39 -4.44 63.75
CA ASN A 25 13.37 -2.98 63.65
C ASN A 25 13.62 -2.44 62.22
N GLN A 26 13.21 -3.21 61.20
CA GLN A 26 13.43 -2.87 59.79
C GLN A 26 12.28 -2.03 59.22
N GLN A 27 12.60 -1.09 58.34
CA GLN A 27 11.61 -0.32 57.59
C GLN A 27 11.05 -1.21 56.46
N VAL A 28 9.78 -1.61 56.58
CA VAL A 28 9.10 -2.53 55.65
C VAL A 28 8.02 -1.77 54.88
N VAL A 29 7.92 -1.99 53.57
CA VAL A 29 6.84 -1.44 52.73
C VAL A 29 5.95 -2.57 52.23
N PHE A 30 4.70 -2.60 52.66
CA PHE A 30 3.69 -3.56 52.22
C PHE A 30 2.78 -2.91 51.17
N ILE A 31 2.78 -3.44 49.94
CA ILE A 31 1.97 -2.96 48.83
C ILE A 31 0.86 -3.98 48.53
N LEU A 32 -0.39 -3.53 48.51
CA LEU A 32 -1.57 -4.35 48.18
C LEU A 32 -2.33 -3.74 46.99
N GLU A 33 -2.43 -4.46 45.89
CA GLU A 33 -3.19 -4.03 44.71
C GLU A 33 -4.62 -4.59 44.69
N ASP A 34 -5.57 -3.87 44.09
CA ASP A 34 -7.00 -4.23 43.98
C ASP A 34 -7.23 -5.67 43.49
N HIS A 35 -6.44 -6.09 42.49
CA HIS A 35 -6.52 -7.44 41.90
C HIS A 35 -6.05 -8.57 42.83
N GLN A 36 -5.41 -8.23 43.95
CA GLN A 36 -4.91 -9.15 44.98
C GLN A 36 -5.88 -9.28 46.15
N VAL A 37 -6.87 -8.39 46.26
CA VAL A 37 -7.94 -8.45 47.27
C VAL A 37 -8.98 -9.49 46.83
N THR A 38 -8.66 -10.77 47.06
CA THR A 38 -9.55 -11.89 46.73
C THR A 38 -10.66 -12.12 47.75
N ASP A 39 -10.54 -11.55 48.95
CA ASP A 39 -11.41 -11.76 50.11
C ASP A 39 -11.49 -10.46 50.93
N SER A 40 -12.68 -10.10 51.46
CA SER A 40 -12.87 -8.83 52.20
C SER A 40 -12.04 -8.76 53.49
N SER A 41 -11.79 -9.91 54.12
CA SER A 41 -11.02 -10.02 55.35
C SER A 41 -9.59 -9.49 55.21
N PHE A 42 -9.04 -9.43 53.99
CA PHE A 42 -7.72 -8.85 53.73
C PHE A 42 -7.71 -7.35 54.07
N LEU A 43 -8.73 -6.61 53.64
CA LEU A 43 -8.85 -5.18 53.92
C LEU A 43 -9.24 -4.93 55.38
N GLU A 44 -10.04 -5.81 55.99
CA GLU A 44 -10.38 -5.74 57.43
C GLU A 44 -9.13 -5.88 58.31
N MET A 45 -8.24 -6.83 57.99
CA MET A 45 -6.95 -6.99 58.68
C MET A 45 -6.04 -5.77 58.47
N VAL A 46 -5.98 -5.21 57.25
CA VAL A 46 -5.24 -3.96 56.98
C VAL A 46 -5.84 -2.77 57.75
N ASN A 47 -7.17 -2.70 57.87
CA ASN A 47 -7.88 -1.66 58.62
C ASN A 47 -7.58 -1.73 60.13
N SER A 48 -7.52 -2.94 60.70
CA SER A 48 -7.06 -3.16 62.08
C SER A 48 -5.61 -2.72 62.27
N LEU A 49 -4.71 -3.15 61.38
CA LEU A 49 -3.29 -2.81 61.40
C LEU A 49 -3.04 -1.29 61.35
N LEU A 50 -3.71 -0.59 60.44
CA LEU A 50 -3.63 0.88 60.32
C LEU A 50 -4.19 1.61 61.54
N SER A 51 -5.26 1.09 62.15
CA SER A 51 -5.90 1.72 63.32
C SER A 51 -5.08 1.52 64.60
N ALA A 52 -4.74 0.27 64.90
CA ALA A 52 -4.23 -0.14 66.21
C ALA A 52 -2.73 -0.46 66.20
N GLY A 53 -2.17 -0.91 65.06
CA GLY A 53 -0.81 -1.47 64.97
C GLY A 53 -0.79 -2.98 65.22
N GLU A 54 -1.97 -3.58 65.39
CA GLU A 54 -2.22 -4.97 65.73
C GLU A 54 -3.44 -5.49 64.97
N ILE A 55 -3.53 -6.82 64.86
CA ILE A 55 -4.65 -7.51 64.20
C ILE A 55 -5.21 -8.53 65.20
N PRO A 56 -6.46 -8.36 65.68
CA PRO A 56 -7.07 -9.27 66.64
C PRO A 56 -7.08 -10.72 66.15
N GLY A 57 -6.63 -11.65 67.00
CA GLY A 57 -6.57 -13.08 66.66
C GLY A 57 -5.59 -13.45 65.55
N LEU A 58 -4.61 -12.59 65.24
CA LEU A 58 -3.51 -12.94 64.34
C LEU A 58 -2.51 -13.87 65.03
N PHE A 59 -1.99 -13.44 66.18
CA PHE A 59 -1.13 -14.25 67.06
C PHE A 59 -1.99 -14.98 68.09
N ALA A 60 -1.66 -16.24 68.38
CA ALA A 60 -2.24 -16.97 69.49
C ALA A 60 -1.65 -16.50 70.83
N PRO A 61 -2.37 -16.55 71.97
CA PRO A 61 -1.85 -16.10 73.26
C PRO A 61 -0.47 -16.68 73.62
N GLU A 62 -0.25 -17.94 73.27
CA GLU A 62 0.98 -18.70 73.50
C GLU A 62 2.15 -18.24 72.61
N GLU A 63 1.87 -17.60 71.47
CA GLU A 63 2.88 -17.01 70.57
C GLU A 63 3.32 -15.61 71.02
N ILE A 64 2.48 -14.87 71.77
CA ILE A 64 2.70 -13.45 72.05
C ILE A 64 3.86 -13.24 73.03
N GLU A 65 3.87 -13.96 74.15
CA GLU A 65 4.89 -13.79 75.19
C GLU A 65 6.33 -14.08 74.71
N PRO A 66 6.64 -15.22 74.05
CA PRO A 66 7.99 -15.45 73.51
C PRO A 66 8.36 -14.47 72.38
N MET A 67 7.38 -13.92 71.64
CA MET A 67 7.62 -12.93 70.59
C MET A 67 8.02 -11.56 71.14
N VAL A 68 7.43 -11.12 72.25
CA VAL A 68 7.73 -9.80 72.85
C VAL A 68 8.82 -9.83 73.92
N ALA A 69 9.21 -11.00 74.42
CA ALA A 69 10.28 -11.12 75.41
C ALA A 69 11.62 -10.50 74.97
N PRO A 70 12.11 -10.68 73.71
CA PRO A 70 13.34 -10.01 73.23
C PRO A 70 13.25 -8.49 73.21
N LEU A 71 12.04 -7.92 73.15
CA LEU A 71 11.82 -6.48 73.09
C LEU A 71 11.87 -5.79 74.45
N ARG A 72 12.11 -6.52 75.55
CA ARG A 72 12.14 -5.95 76.91
C ARG A 72 13.29 -4.96 77.10
N ASP A 73 14.49 -5.34 76.68
CA ASP A 73 15.69 -4.50 76.83
C ASP A 73 15.61 -3.28 75.91
N ASP A 74 15.17 -3.51 74.67
CA ASP A 74 14.86 -2.47 73.67
C ASP A 74 13.83 -1.45 74.17
N ALA A 75 12.72 -1.89 74.76
CA ALA A 75 11.70 -1.02 75.34
C ALA A 75 12.26 -0.18 76.49
N SER A 76 13.16 -0.76 77.30
CA SER A 76 13.83 -0.03 78.38
C SER A 76 14.84 1.00 77.85
N GLN A 77 15.56 0.69 76.76
CA GLN A 77 16.48 1.63 76.10
C GLN A 77 15.75 2.80 75.42
N GLU A 78 14.61 2.54 74.78
CA GLU A 78 13.73 3.57 74.22
C GLU A 78 12.87 4.30 75.29
N GLY A 79 13.01 3.94 76.58
CA GLY A 79 12.33 4.61 77.69
C GLY A 79 10.82 4.34 77.79
N PHE A 80 10.31 3.33 77.09
CA PHE A 80 8.88 3.03 77.01
C PHE A 80 8.34 2.43 78.31
N ARG A 81 7.27 3.03 78.86
CA ARG A 81 6.62 2.59 80.10
C ARG A 81 5.20 2.11 79.84
N GLY A 82 5.08 0.90 79.31
CA GLY A 82 3.80 0.23 79.05
C GLY A 82 3.99 -1.27 78.77
N PRO A 83 2.91 -2.02 78.49
CA PRO A 83 3.00 -3.43 78.10
C PRO A 83 3.92 -3.65 76.90
N LEU A 84 4.74 -4.72 76.92
CA LEU A 84 5.68 -5.00 75.81
C LEU A 84 4.97 -5.20 74.46
N PHE A 85 3.72 -5.65 74.46
CA PHE A 85 2.92 -5.75 73.24
C PHE A 85 2.51 -4.38 72.67
N SER A 86 2.27 -3.35 73.50
CA SER A 86 2.00 -2.00 72.98
C SER A 86 3.28 -1.31 72.48
N PHE A 87 4.46 -1.68 72.99
CA PHE A 87 5.74 -1.31 72.38
C PHE A 87 5.92 -1.97 71.00
N PHE A 88 5.61 -3.27 70.88
CA PHE A 88 5.58 -3.98 69.60
C PHE A 88 4.66 -3.27 68.59
N SER A 89 3.38 -3.03 68.94
CA SER A 89 2.42 -2.33 68.07
C SER A 89 2.86 -0.88 67.72
N SER A 90 3.60 -0.21 68.61
CA SER A 90 4.20 1.11 68.35
C SER A 90 5.32 1.02 67.30
N ARG A 91 6.24 0.05 67.43
CA ARG A 91 7.27 -0.19 66.41
C ARG A 91 6.69 -0.64 65.07
N VAL A 92 5.65 -1.48 65.05
CA VAL A 92 4.91 -1.81 63.80
C VAL A 92 4.43 -0.53 63.13
N LYS A 93 3.74 0.37 63.86
CA LYS A 93 3.27 1.67 63.31
C LYS A 93 4.38 2.59 62.80
N LYS A 94 5.58 2.54 63.41
CA LYS A 94 6.74 3.36 63.04
C LYS A 94 7.47 2.84 61.80
N ASN A 95 7.46 1.53 61.59
CA ASN A 95 8.34 0.85 60.65
C ASN A 95 7.63 0.16 59.47
N LEU A 96 6.34 -0.18 59.59
CA LEU A 96 5.55 -0.84 58.54
C LEU A 96 4.69 0.18 57.77
N HIS A 97 5.11 0.51 56.55
CA HIS A 97 4.40 1.42 55.66
C HIS A 97 3.48 0.65 54.72
N VAL A 98 2.18 0.95 54.77
CA VAL A 98 1.17 0.26 53.94
C VAL A 98 0.73 1.14 52.78
N ALA A 99 0.80 0.63 51.55
CA ALA A 99 0.33 1.28 50.33
C ALA A 99 -0.75 0.42 49.65
N VAL A 100 -2.00 0.87 49.69
CA VAL A 100 -3.13 0.18 49.04
C VAL A 100 -3.47 0.87 47.72
N ILE A 101 -3.48 0.11 46.62
CA ILE A 101 -3.74 0.61 45.26
C ILE A 101 -5.07 0.03 44.79
N MET A 102 -6.13 0.84 44.84
CA MET A 102 -7.49 0.42 44.49
C MET A 102 -7.97 1.04 43.17
N ASP A 103 -8.80 0.32 42.40
CA ASP A 103 -9.45 0.86 41.20
C ASP A 103 -10.82 1.44 41.56
N TYR A 104 -10.97 2.76 41.49
CA TYR A 104 -12.24 3.44 41.81
C TYR A 104 -13.39 3.10 40.84
N THR A 105 -13.11 2.43 39.71
CA THR A 105 -14.13 1.95 38.77
C THR A 105 -14.66 0.55 39.13
N ASN A 106 -14.04 -0.14 40.08
CA ASN A 106 -14.51 -1.42 40.62
C ASN A 106 -15.81 -1.18 41.44
N PRO A 107 -16.93 -1.88 41.16
CA PRO A 107 -18.17 -1.72 41.94
C PRO A 107 -18.00 -1.94 43.44
N SER A 108 -17.03 -2.78 43.84
CA SER A 108 -16.73 -3.06 45.24
C SER A 108 -15.95 -1.95 45.96
N PHE A 109 -15.37 -0.98 45.23
CA PHE A 109 -14.54 0.09 45.79
C PHE A 109 -15.24 0.84 46.92
N THR A 110 -16.46 1.32 46.67
CA THR A 110 -17.24 2.11 47.65
C THR A 110 -17.55 1.30 48.91
N VAL A 111 -17.93 0.03 48.74
CA VAL A 111 -18.25 -0.88 49.86
C VAL A 111 -16.99 -1.16 50.68
N ASN A 112 -15.89 -1.50 50.01
CA ASN A 112 -14.60 -1.77 50.63
C ASN A 112 -14.09 -0.57 51.45
N CYS A 113 -14.20 0.65 50.92
CA CYS A 113 -13.81 1.88 51.62
C CYS A 113 -14.76 2.24 52.78
N GLN A 114 -16.06 1.96 52.66
CA GLN A 114 -17.03 2.18 53.74
C GLN A 114 -16.83 1.20 54.91
N SER A 115 -16.56 -0.07 54.61
CA SER A 115 -16.29 -1.10 55.62
C SER A 115 -14.94 -0.93 56.33
N ASN A 116 -13.99 -0.21 55.72
CA ASN A 116 -12.61 -0.08 56.19
C ASN A 116 -12.20 1.40 56.38
N PRO A 117 -12.78 2.11 57.36
CA PRO A 117 -12.62 3.55 57.52
C PRO A 117 -11.18 4.00 57.83
N ALA A 118 -10.29 3.12 58.30
CA ALA A 118 -8.88 3.45 58.52
C ALA A 118 -8.15 3.80 57.20
N LEU A 119 -8.57 3.21 56.07
CA LEU A 119 -8.03 3.54 54.74
C LEU A 119 -8.26 5.01 54.34
N ILE A 120 -9.25 5.67 54.95
CA ILE A 120 -9.56 7.09 54.72
C ILE A 120 -8.99 7.96 55.85
N LYS A 121 -9.03 7.48 57.10
CA LYS A 121 -8.63 8.25 58.28
C LYS A 121 -7.12 8.27 58.56
N GLN A 122 -6.39 7.21 58.19
CA GLN A 122 -4.97 7.02 58.55
C GLN A 122 -4.03 7.03 57.32
N CYS A 123 -4.56 7.07 56.09
CA CYS A 123 -3.76 7.04 54.87
C CYS A 123 -3.85 8.35 54.08
N ASN A 124 -2.74 8.72 53.42
CA ASN A 124 -2.74 9.81 52.44
C ASN A 124 -3.30 9.31 51.09
N VAL A 125 -4.50 9.79 50.73
CA VAL A 125 -5.19 9.34 49.49
C VAL A 125 -4.70 10.11 48.27
N MET A 126 -4.10 9.41 47.30
CA MET A 126 -3.62 9.98 46.03
C MET A 126 -4.51 9.56 44.85
N TRP A 127 -5.30 10.51 44.32
CA TRP A 127 -6.19 10.27 43.19
C TRP A 127 -5.47 10.37 41.82
N MET A 128 -5.21 9.23 41.17
CA MET A 128 -4.61 9.18 39.83
C MET A 128 -5.65 8.83 38.74
N SER A 129 -6.56 9.76 38.45
CA SER A 129 -7.63 9.53 37.47
C SER A 129 -7.17 9.62 36.01
N LYS A 130 -6.37 10.64 35.65
CA LYS A 130 -5.87 10.91 34.29
C LYS A 130 -4.52 11.63 34.36
N TRP A 131 -3.71 11.51 33.31
CA TRP A 131 -2.55 12.39 33.11
C TRP A 131 -3.01 13.79 32.68
N SER A 132 -2.27 14.83 33.11
CA SER A 132 -2.57 16.20 32.67
C SER A 132 -2.29 16.36 31.17
N LYS A 133 -2.91 17.36 30.53
CA LYS A 133 -2.67 17.67 29.11
C LYS A 133 -1.18 17.97 28.86
N GLU A 134 -0.52 18.62 29.81
CA GLU A 134 0.92 18.92 29.78
C GLU A 134 1.79 17.66 29.88
N SER A 135 1.45 16.73 30.78
CA SER A 135 2.09 15.41 30.85
C SER A 135 1.90 14.65 29.53
N MET A 136 0.69 14.67 28.96
CA MET A 136 0.40 13.99 27.69
C MET A 136 1.13 14.62 26.49
N CYS A 137 1.39 15.93 26.48
CA CYS A 137 2.20 16.56 25.42
C CYS A 137 3.72 16.34 25.61
N SER A 138 4.22 16.34 26.85
CA SER A 138 5.64 16.20 27.16
C SER A 138 6.16 14.75 27.11
N LEU A 139 5.32 13.75 27.39
CA LEU A 139 5.73 12.35 27.35
C LEU A 139 6.11 11.83 25.95
N PRO A 140 5.36 12.10 24.85
CA PRO A 140 5.79 11.78 23.50
C PRO A 140 7.13 12.44 23.14
N MET A 141 7.34 13.70 23.53
CA MET A 141 8.62 14.39 23.34
C MET A 141 9.78 13.66 24.05
N MET A 142 9.58 13.28 25.32
CA MET A 142 10.61 12.57 26.09
C MET A 142 10.90 11.17 25.53
N VAL A 143 9.85 10.40 25.19
CA VAL A 143 9.94 9.03 24.67
C VAL A 143 10.59 8.99 23.28
N ILE A 144 10.24 9.92 22.39
CA ILE A 144 10.84 10.04 21.06
C ILE A 144 12.29 10.54 21.16
N THR A 145 12.57 11.51 22.03
CA THR A 145 13.93 12.07 22.15
C THR A 145 14.91 11.08 22.78
N LYS A 146 14.54 10.41 23.88
CA LYS A 146 15.40 9.37 24.49
C LYS A 146 15.73 8.23 23.52
N SER A 147 14.85 7.93 22.56
CA SER A 147 15.11 6.91 21.53
C SER A 147 16.15 7.29 20.48
N LYS A 148 16.65 8.54 20.48
CA LYS A 148 17.75 9.01 19.62
C LYS A 148 19.14 8.85 20.25
N ASP A 149 19.23 8.87 21.58
CA ASP A 149 20.50 8.86 22.32
C ASP A 149 20.96 7.44 22.69
N SER A 150 20.04 6.45 22.69
CA SER A 150 20.40 5.03 22.73
C SER A 150 20.90 4.58 21.35
N GLY A 151 22.20 4.69 21.14
CA GLY A 151 22.83 4.45 19.83
C GLY A 151 22.75 3.01 19.33
N ASP A 152 22.52 2.89 18.03
CA ASP A 152 23.04 1.83 17.17
C ASP A 152 23.01 2.32 15.71
N ALA A 153 23.93 1.79 14.89
CA ALA A 153 24.22 2.17 13.51
C ALA A 153 24.83 3.59 13.31
N ALA A 154 26.16 3.60 13.20
CA ALA A 154 26.93 4.72 12.65
C ALA A 154 26.73 4.88 11.14
N GLY A 155 26.99 6.08 10.61
CA GLY A 155 27.30 6.28 9.18
C GLY A 155 26.43 7.31 8.45
N VAL A 156 27.09 8.38 7.97
CA VAL A 156 26.62 9.34 6.93
C VAL A 156 25.40 10.19 7.37
N PHE A 157 25.56 11.49 7.69
CA PHE A 157 25.76 12.54 6.70
C PHE A 157 26.53 13.76 7.24
N THR A 158 27.53 14.18 6.47
CA THR A 158 28.08 15.53 6.24
C THR A 158 28.13 16.56 7.38
N GLN A 159 29.35 16.99 7.67
CA GLN A 159 29.63 18.28 8.32
C GLN A 159 29.05 19.45 7.51
N GLU A 160 28.14 20.22 8.10
CA GLU A 160 27.99 21.64 7.75
C GLU A 160 28.68 22.51 8.81
N LYS A 161 29.30 23.60 8.35
CA LYS A 161 30.22 24.42 9.15
C LYS A 161 29.50 25.10 10.31
N LYS A 162 30.02 24.91 11.53
CA LYS A 162 29.62 25.68 12.73
C LYS A 162 29.67 27.19 12.45
N LYS A 163 28.51 27.86 12.52
CA LYS A 163 28.42 29.26 12.95
C LYS A 163 27.47 29.39 14.14
N LYS A 164 27.77 30.41 14.95
CA LYS A 164 27.43 30.53 16.38
C LYS A 164 25.93 30.55 16.70
N LYS A 165 25.60 29.86 17.79
CA LYS A 165 24.78 30.34 18.92
C LYS A 165 23.35 30.78 18.59
N ASP A 166 22.41 29.83 18.74
CA ASP A 166 21.08 30.18 19.26
C ASP A 166 20.47 29.04 20.09
N LYS A 167 19.83 29.35 21.21
CA LYS A 167 19.13 28.39 22.09
C LYS A 167 17.76 28.02 21.50
N ARG A 168 17.72 27.45 20.29
CA ARG A 168 16.48 26.87 19.76
C ARG A 168 16.25 25.48 20.32
N GLU A 169 15.08 25.29 20.93
CA GLU A 169 14.60 24.02 21.45
C GLU A 169 14.70 22.92 20.38
N ARG A 170 15.11 21.71 20.80
CA ARG A 170 15.33 20.57 19.91
C ARG A 170 13.99 20.08 19.32
N ARG A 171 13.56 20.67 18.20
CA ARG A 171 12.33 20.30 17.49
C ARG A 171 12.39 18.85 16.99
N VAL A 172 11.30 18.11 17.23
CA VAL A 172 11.11 16.75 16.69
C VAL A 172 10.69 16.85 15.21
N SER A 173 11.16 15.89 14.40
CA SER A 173 10.72 15.74 13.00
C SER A 173 9.22 15.41 12.99
N GLY A 174 8.40 16.35 12.50
CA GLY A 174 6.93 16.33 12.58
C GLY A 174 6.32 17.47 13.41
N GLY A 175 7.11 18.16 14.25
CA GLY A 175 6.67 19.32 15.02
C GLY A 175 5.47 19.07 15.94
N ASP A 176 4.78 20.15 16.33
CA ASP A 176 3.63 20.09 17.25
C ASP A 176 2.44 19.33 16.65
N SER A 177 2.36 19.22 15.33
CA SER A 177 1.35 18.44 14.62
C SER A 177 1.38 16.96 15.02
N LEU A 178 2.57 16.37 15.16
CA LEU A 178 2.73 14.97 15.59
C LEU A 178 2.28 14.78 17.06
N LEU A 179 2.62 15.73 17.93
CA LEU A 179 2.24 15.71 19.35
C LEU A 179 0.72 15.84 19.53
N ASN A 180 0.11 16.78 18.82
CA ASN A 180 -1.33 16.97 18.76
C ASN A 180 -2.04 15.74 18.16
N GLY A 181 -1.42 15.06 17.20
CA GLY A 181 -1.90 13.78 16.66
C GLY A 181 -2.02 12.69 17.71
N PHE A 182 -0.99 12.49 18.54
CA PHE A 182 -1.06 11.54 19.67
C PHE A 182 -2.18 11.92 20.64
N LEU A 183 -2.28 13.21 21.01
CA LEU A 183 -3.32 13.69 21.92
C LEU A 183 -4.73 13.44 21.36
N SER A 184 -4.95 13.75 20.08
CA SER A 184 -6.23 13.56 19.38
C SER A 184 -6.65 12.08 19.33
N ILE A 185 -5.73 11.17 19.02
CA ILE A 185 -6.00 9.72 19.01
C ILE A 185 -6.35 9.22 20.43
N HIS A 186 -5.74 9.77 21.47
CA HIS A 186 -6.09 9.39 22.85
C HIS A 186 -7.46 9.93 23.26
N GLN A 187 -7.78 11.17 22.87
CA GLN A 187 -9.05 11.84 23.16
C GLN A 187 -10.24 11.27 22.39
N SER A 188 -10.01 10.61 21.24
CA SER A 188 -11.08 9.92 20.49
C SER A 188 -11.47 8.57 21.09
N MET A 189 -10.72 8.04 22.05
CA MET A 189 -11.12 6.83 22.77
C MET A 189 -12.19 7.14 23.84
N PRO A 190 -13.17 6.25 24.05
CA PRO A 190 -14.12 6.33 25.15
C PRO A 190 -13.43 6.55 26.51
N SER A 191 -14.07 7.27 27.42
CA SER A 191 -13.49 7.69 28.71
C SER A 191 -13.08 6.53 29.63
N ASN A 192 -13.72 5.37 29.50
CA ASN A 192 -13.35 4.11 30.17
C ASN A 192 -12.22 3.33 29.47
N ALA A 193 -11.91 3.66 28.22
CA ALA A 193 -10.87 3.03 27.41
C ALA A 193 -9.58 3.88 27.32
N ALA A 194 -9.65 5.18 27.59
CA ALA A 194 -8.55 6.14 27.53
C ALA A 194 -7.61 6.06 28.76
N THR A 195 -6.88 4.94 28.92
CA THR A 195 -5.92 4.77 30.03
C THR A 195 -4.50 5.20 29.66
N PRO A 196 -3.70 5.72 30.61
CA PRO A 196 -2.28 6.04 30.40
C PRO A 196 -1.46 4.87 29.86
N ARG A 197 -1.76 3.63 30.28
CA ARG A 197 -1.12 2.40 29.79
C ARG A 197 -1.32 2.20 28.29
N LYS A 198 -2.52 2.46 27.77
CA LYS A 198 -2.80 2.41 26.32
C LYS A 198 -2.14 3.57 25.57
N TYR A 199 -2.05 4.76 26.18
CA TYR A 199 -1.34 5.90 25.60
C TYR A 199 0.16 5.62 25.43
N MET A 200 0.80 5.03 26.45
CA MET A 200 2.18 4.55 26.36
C MET A 200 2.36 3.43 25.33
N GLN A 201 1.38 2.53 25.20
CA GLN A 201 1.43 1.46 24.19
C GLN A 201 1.32 2.01 22.76
N LEU A 202 0.54 3.07 22.53
CA LEU A 202 0.48 3.79 21.25
C LEU A 202 1.86 4.36 20.89
N MET A 203 2.55 5.05 21.82
CA MET A 203 3.89 5.58 21.59
C MET A 203 4.92 4.47 21.30
N LYS A 204 4.90 3.36 22.06
CA LYS A 204 5.79 2.20 21.84
C LYS A 204 5.55 1.57 20.46
N THR A 205 4.29 1.47 20.04
CA THR A 205 3.91 0.92 18.73
C THR A 205 4.37 1.84 17.60
N TYR A 206 4.15 3.16 17.74
CA TYR A 206 4.68 4.16 16.81
C TYR A 206 6.20 4.08 16.68
N LEU A 207 6.95 4.01 17.79
CA LEU A 207 8.41 3.87 17.73
C LEU A 207 8.86 2.59 17.02
N LYS A 208 8.15 1.46 17.20
CA LYS A 208 8.46 0.21 16.49
C LYS A 208 8.25 0.36 14.97
N VAL A 209 7.13 0.96 14.56
CA VAL A 209 6.83 1.23 13.14
C VAL A 209 7.83 2.24 12.54
N TYR A 210 8.15 3.30 13.28
CA TYR A 210 9.13 4.32 12.87
C TYR A 210 10.51 3.73 12.67
N LYS A 211 11.04 2.94 13.62
CA LYS A 211 12.33 2.25 13.48
C LYS A 211 12.35 1.33 12.25
N HIS A 212 11.31 0.52 12.06
CA HIS A 212 11.20 -0.37 10.91
C HIS A 212 11.16 0.38 9.57
N LYS A 213 10.32 1.42 9.44
CA LYS A 213 10.24 2.24 8.22
C LYS A 213 11.51 3.05 7.96
N LYS A 214 12.17 3.56 9.01
CA LYS A 214 13.49 4.20 8.90
C LYS A 214 14.52 3.22 8.34
N GLN A 215 14.56 1.99 8.85
CA GLN A 215 15.50 0.97 8.37
C GLN A 215 15.27 0.66 6.88
N MET A 216 14.03 0.40 6.46
CA MET A 216 13.71 0.18 5.03
C MET A 216 14.19 1.31 4.10
N ILE A 217 14.13 2.57 4.59
CA ILE A 217 14.60 3.73 3.83
C ILE A 217 16.13 3.79 3.81
N LEU A 218 16.81 3.46 4.92
CA LEU A 218 18.27 3.37 4.98
C LEU A 218 18.80 2.24 4.09
N ASP A 219 18.17 1.05 4.11
CA ASP A 219 18.53 -0.08 3.25
C ASP A 219 18.38 0.30 1.77
N ARG A 220 17.28 0.98 1.41
CA ARG A 220 17.05 1.50 0.05
C ARG A 220 18.07 2.59 -0.31
N GLN A 221 18.44 3.46 0.63
CA GLN A 221 19.46 4.47 0.43
C GLN A 221 20.84 3.84 0.22
N GLN A 222 21.20 2.80 0.97
CA GLN A 222 22.45 2.06 0.82
C GLN A 222 22.48 1.30 -0.52
N HIS A 223 21.38 0.69 -0.95
CA HIS A 223 21.26 0.08 -2.27
C HIS A 223 21.42 1.11 -3.40
N LEU A 224 20.73 2.26 -3.31
CA LEU A 224 20.89 3.36 -4.27
C LEU A 224 22.31 3.92 -4.26
N LYS A 225 22.94 4.03 -3.08
CA LYS A 225 24.32 4.47 -2.95
C LYS A 225 25.28 3.48 -3.59
N GLY A 226 25.13 2.17 -3.38
CA GLY A 226 25.92 1.16 -4.08
C GLY A 226 25.71 1.18 -5.61
N GLY A 227 24.53 1.56 -6.08
CA GLY A 227 24.28 1.84 -7.50
C GLY A 227 25.03 3.09 -8.01
N VAL A 228 25.01 4.18 -7.23
CA VAL A 228 25.75 5.42 -7.54
C VAL A 228 27.27 5.21 -7.47
N ASP A 229 27.76 4.46 -6.49
CA ASP A 229 29.17 4.14 -6.33
C ASP A 229 29.64 3.28 -7.52
N LYS A 230 28.87 2.29 -7.97
CA LYS A 230 29.13 1.56 -9.22
C LYS A 230 29.08 2.43 -10.48
N LEU A 231 28.21 3.45 -10.54
CA LEU A 231 28.18 4.42 -11.64
C LEU A 231 29.41 5.34 -11.61
N ASN A 232 29.90 5.72 -10.42
CA ASN A 232 31.13 6.49 -10.24
C ASN A 232 32.39 5.64 -10.54
N GLU A 233 32.39 4.36 -10.19
CA GLU A 233 33.42 3.38 -10.60
C GLU A 233 33.41 3.22 -12.13
N ALA A 234 32.24 3.04 -12.74
CA ALA A 234 32.13 3.00 -14.20
C ALA A 234 32.60 4.31 -14.84
N THR A 235 32.32 5.47 -14.22
CA THR A 235 32.77 6.79 -14.71
C THR A 235 34.28 6.95 -14.56
N THR A 236 34.90 6.50 -13.46
CA THR A 236 36.35 6.55 -13.27
C THR A 236 37.10 5.53 -14.12
N VAL A 237 36.52 4.36 -14.40
CA VAL A 237 37.02 3.41 -15.40
C VAL A 237 36.92 4.03 -16.81
N VAL A 238 35.79 4.67 -17.14
CA VAL A 238 35.61 5.41 -18.40
C VAL A 238 36.58 6.59 -18.51
N ASP A 239 36.86 7.33 -17.43
CA ASP A 239 37.82 8.44 -17.45
C ASP A 239 39.27 7.97 -17.52
N LYS A 240 39.59 6.81 -16.94
CA LYS A 240 40.89 6.15 -17.15
C LYS A 240 41.06 5.68 -18.60
N LEU A 241 40.02 5.07 -19.18
CA LEU A 241 39.97 4.70 -20.59
C LEU A 241 40.01 5.92 -21.53
N LYS A 242 39.41 7.07 -21.15
CA LYS A 242 39.58 8.34 -21.89
C LYS A 242 41.02 8.84 -21.84
N LYS A 243 41.71 8.68 -20.71
CA LYS A 243 43.10 9.12 -20.56
C LYS A 243 44.04 8.26 -21.41
N GLU A 244 43.80 6.94 -21.47
CA GLU A 244 44.48 6.00 -22.36
C GLU A 244 44.08 6.20 -23.85
N ALA A 245 42.85 6.69 -24.13
CA ALA A 245 42.41 7.06 -25.47
C ALA A 245 42.93 8.43 -25.96
N GLY A 246 43.35 9.33 -25.05
CA GLY A 246 43.96 10.62 -25.40
C GLY A 246 45.25 10.48 -26.20
N GLU A 247 46.03 9.43 -25.96
CA GLU A 247 47.23 9.10 -26.75
C GLU A 247 46.87 8.58 -28.16
N GLN A 248 45.62 8.19 -28.40
CA GLN A 248 45.09 7.79 -29.71
C GLN A 248 44.28 8.91 -30.40
N GLU A 249 44.08 10.06 -29.74
CA GLU A 249 43.20 11.16 -30.17
C GLU A 249 43.60 11.77 -31.53
N VAL A 250 44.90 11.80 -31.84
CA VAL A 250 45.44 12.24 -33.14
C VAL A 250 44.92 11.36 -34.31
N LYS A 251 44.62 10.08 -34.08
CA LYS A 251 44.00 9.18 -35.07
C LYS A 251 42.47 9.21 -35.02
N LEU A 252 41.86 9.82 -34.00
CA LEU A 252 40.42 9.78 -33.77
C LEU A 252 39.64 10.90 -34.47
N ASN A 253 40.28 12.04 -34.80
CA ASN A 253 39.63 13.13 -35.53
C ASN A 253 39.03 12.69 -36.88
N GLN A 254 39.62 11.68 -37.55
CA GLN A 254 39.06 11.08 -38.78
C GLN A 254 37.83 10.17 -38.53
N LYS A 255 37.59 9.69 -37.30
CA LYS A 255 36.45 8.84 -36.93
C LYS A 255 35.34 9.56 -36.18
N GLN A 256 35.61 10.77 -35.69
CA GLN A 256 34.59 11.62 -35.05
C GLN A 256 33.42 11.95 -36.01
N GLU A 257 33.68 11.98 -37.32
CA GLU A 257 32.66 12.13 -38.36
C GLU A 257 31.70 10.93 -38.48
N GLU A 258 32.15 9.72 -38.12
CA GLU A 258 31.31 8.52 -38.08
C GLU A 258 30.47 8.46 -36.79
N ALA A 259 31.02 8.89 -35.66
CA ALA A 259 30.30 8.95 -34.39
C ALA A 259 29.08 9.90 -34.46
N ASN A 260 29.19 11.02 -35.19
CA ASN A 260 28.07 11.93 -35.45
C ASN A 260 26.96 11.32 -36.33
N LYS A 261 27.22 10.22 -37.06
CA LYS A 261 26.16 9.43 -37.73
C LYS A 261 25.45 8.47 -36.77
N ALA A 262 26.10 8.02 -35.69
CA ALA A 262 25.49 7.10 -34.72
C ALA A 262 24.45 7.79 -33.80
N LEU A 263 24.67 9.08 -33.46
CA LEU A 263 23.72 9.90 -32.69
C LEU A 263 22.39 10.19 -33.43
N LYS A 264 22.29 9.88 -34.73
CA LYS A 264 21.05 9.98 -35.53
C LYS A 264 20.11 8.77 -35.40
N MET A 265 20.25 7.90 -34.38
CA MET A 265 19.57 6.58 -34.39
C MET A 265 18.83 6.14 -33.10
N ILE A 266 18.31 7.09 -32.31
CA ILE A 266 17.29 6.88 -31.25
C ILE A 266 16.50 8.21 -31.08
N THR A 267 15.23 8.29 -30.65
CA THR A 267 14.21 7.27 -30.24
C THR A 267 12.88 7.55 -30.98
N ASN A 268 11.70 7.31 -30.41
CA ASN A 268 10.38 7.43 -31.08
C ASN A 268 10.05 8.82 -31.66
N THR A 269 10.56 9.92 -31.09
CA THR A 269 10.43 11.27 -31.66
C THR A 269 11.09 11.42 -33.05
N MET A 270 11.95 10.48 -33.46
CA MET A 270 12.52 10.46 -34.82
C MET A 270 11.53 10.01 -35.90
N LYS A 271 10.44 9.30 -35.58
CA LYS A 271 9.43 8.96 -36.59
C LYS A 271 8.63 10.19 -37.01
N SER A 272 8.03 10.89 -36.06
CA SER A 272 7.34 12.15 -36.31
C SER A 272 8.28 13.21 -36.90
N ALA A 273 9.55 13.26 -36.49
CA ALA A 273 10.55 14.14 -37.10
C ALA A 273 10.92 13.76 -38.55
N LYS A 274 11.05 12.48 -38.90
CA LYS A 274 11.33 12.03 -40.28
C LYS A 274 10.13 12.25 -41.20
N GLU A 275 8.93 11.90 -40.76
CA GLU A 275 7.70 12.16 -41.52
C GLU A 275 7.46 13.66 -41.71
N LEU A 276 7.75 14.48 -40.70
CA LEU A 276 7.76 15.94 -40.82
C LEU A 276 8.83 16.44 -41.80
N GLN A 277 10.02 15.84 -41.82
CA GLN A 277 11.07 16.18 -42.76
C GLN A 277 10.69 15.82 -44.22
N GLU A 278 10.02 14.69 -44.44
CA GLU A 278 9.44 14.32 -45.73
C GLU A 278 8.28 15.26 -46.15
N LEU A 279 7.41 15.60 -45.21
CA LEU A 279 6.35 16.61 -45.43
C LEU A 279 6.94 17.97 -45.80
N ALA A 280 7.98 18.42 -45.10
CA ALA A 280 8.66 19.68 -45.37
C ALA A 280 9.36 19.65 -46.73
N LYS A 281 10.07 18.56 -47.08
CA LYS A 281 10.64 18.32 -48.41
C LYS A 281 9.59 18.48 -49.51
N ASN A 282 8.39 17.92 -49.30
CA ASN A 282 7.30 17.94 -50.29
C ASN A 282 6.49 19.25 -50.32
N LYS A 283 6.53 20.08 -49.26
CA LYS A 283 5.71 21.30 -49.14
C LYS A 283 6.48 22.61 -49.27
N VAL A 284 7.71 22.68 -48.77
CA VAL A 284 8.53 23.91 -48.74
C VAL A 284 9.96 23.72 -49.25
N GLY A 285 10.39 22.48 -49.45
CA GLY A 285 11.79 22.14 -49.75
C GLY A 285 12.64 22.04 -48.48
N LEU A 286 13.69 21.21 -48.50
CA LEU A 286 14.56 21.02 -47.34
C LEU A 286 15.36 22.28 -46.99
N ASP A 287 15.65 23.12 -47.98
CA ASP A 287 16.43 24.36 -47.81
C ASP A 287 15.66 25.42 -46.99
N LYS A 288 14.33 25.29 -46.90
CA LYS A 288 13.43 26.15 -46.10
C LYS A 288 12.93 25.46 -44.82
N PHE A 289 13.59 24.38 -44.40
CA PHE A 289 13.28 23.63 -43.20
C PHE A 289 14.47 23.58 -42.25
N SER A 290 14.35 24.28 -41.12
CA SER A 290 15.32 24.27 -40.03
C SER A 290 14.87 23.37 -38.89
N GLU A 291 15.79 22.61 -38.31
CA GLU A 291 15.55 21.85 -37.09
C GLU A 291 16.56 22.20 -35.98
N VAL A 292 16.14 21.99 -34.73
CA VAL A 292 16.93 22.10 -33.50
C VAL A 292 16.51 20.97 -32.55
N ALA A 293 17.47 20.16 -32.10
CA ALA A 293 17.24 19.21 -31.01
C ALA A 293 17.43 19.93 -29.67
N MET A 294 16.39 19.95 -28.84
CA MET A 294 16.43 20.69 -27.57
C MET A 294 17.18 19.91 -26.50
N GLY A 295 18.10 20.59 -25.84
CA GLY A 295 18.98 20.07 -24.80
C GLY A 295 19.73 21.20 -24.10
N GLN A 296 20.71 20.88 -23.26
CA GLN A 296 21.49 21.88 -22.54
C GLN A 296 22.22 22.82 -23.51
N GLY A 297 22.12 24.13 -23.30
CA GLY A 297 22.72 25.16 -24.15
C GLY A 297 21.98 25.50 -25.47
N GLN A 298 20.96 24.74 -25.87
CA GLN A 298 20.27 24.93 -27.16
C GLN A 298 19.20 26.03 -27.16
N ALA A 299 18.83 26.56 -25.98
CA ALA A 299 17.76 27.53 -25.80
C ALA A 299 17.93 28.83 -26.63
N GLU A 300 19.13 29.43 -26.61
CA GLU A 300 19.40 30.67 -27.36
C GLU A 300 19.48 30.46 -28.87
N ILE A 301 19.95 29.29 -29.30
CA ILE A 301 19.99 28.90 -30.71
C ILE A 301 18.57 28.72 -31.23
N ALA A 302 17.70 28.08 -30.44
CA ALA A 302 16.28 27.95 -30.75
C ALA A 302 15.58 29.32 -30.87
N LEU A 303 15.82 30.27 -29.95
CA LEU A 303 15.23 31.62 -30.05
C LEU A 303 15.74 32.42 -31.26
N ARG A 304 17.03 32.33 -31.60
CA ARG A 304 17.58 33.00 -32.78
C ARG A 304 17.00 32.44 -34.08
N LYS A 305 16.94 31.10 -34.21
CA LYS A 305 16.27 30.47 -35.35
C LYS A 305 14.77 30.78 -35.41
N LEU A 306 14.09 30.85 -34.26
CA LEU A 306 12.67 31.18 -34.19
C LEU A 306 12.38 32.56 -34.81
N LYS A 307 13.19 33.58 -34.48
CA LYS A 307 13.05 34.92 -35.06
C LYS A 307 13.39 34.94 -36.56
N SER A 308 14.56 34.38 -36.92
CA SER A 308 15.01 34.33 -38.31
C SER A 308 14.02 33.60 -39.23
N CYS A 309 13.53 32.41 -38.85
CA CYS A 309 12.54 31.68 -39.65
C CYS A 309 11.17 32.38 -39.66
N SER A 310 10.76 33.06 -38.58
CA SER A 310 9.53 33.87 -38.52
C SER A 310 9.57 35.04 -39.52
N GLU A 311 10.73 35.69 -39.65
CA GLU A 311 10.98 36.79 -40.57
C GLU A 311 11.18 36.33 -42.02
N SER A 312 11.83 35.19 -42.27
CA SER A 312 12.01 34.65 -43.63
C SER A 312 10.75 33.95 -44.16
N GLY A 313 9.93 33.37 -43.28
CA GLY A 313 8.74 32.59 -43.61
C GLY A 313 8.99 31.08 -43.76
N GLU A 314 10.11 30.59 -43.22
CA GLU A 314 10.55 29.19 -43.24
C GLU A 314 9.83 28.30 -42.22
N TRP A 315 10.11 27.00 -42.25
CA TRP A 315 9.62 26.05 -41.24
C TRP A 315 10.69 25.76 -40.20
N LEU A 316 10.33 25.83 -38.91
CA LEU A 316 11.21 25.50 -37.80
C LEU A 316 10.66 24.32 -37.00
N CYS A 317 11.48 23.29 -36.77
CA CYS A 317 11.16 22.16 -35.89
C CYS A 317 12.02 22.19 -34.62
N LEU A 318 11.39 22.33 -33.46
CA LEU A 318 12.02 22.17 -32.14
C LEU A 318 11.71 20.77 -31.59
N LYS A 319 12.72 19.91 -31.52
CA LYS A 319 12.58 18.50 -31.13
C LYS A 319 12.84 18.30 -29.63
N ASN A 320 12.14 17.34 -29.01
CA ASN A 320 12.33 16.90 -27.62
C ASN A 320 12.09 17.98 -26.54
N LEU A 321 11.06 18.83 -26.69
CA LEU A 321 10.77 19.90 -25.72
C LEU A 321 10.47 19.42 -24.28
N HIS A 322 10.11 18.14 -24.11
CA HIS A 322 9.94 17.51 -22.79
C HIS A 322 11.22 17.55 -21.94
N LEU A 323 12.41 17.65 -22.55
CA LEU A 323 13.70 17.77 -21.87
C LEU A 323 13.97 19.18 -21.31
N VAL A 324 13.23 20.20 -21.75
CA VAL A 324 13.49 21.63 -21.43
C VAL A 324 12.24 22.35 -20.91
N THR A 325 11.38 21.67 -20.17
CA THR A 325 10.07 22.20 -19.73
C THR A 325 10.16 23.50 -18.92
N ALA A 326 11.25 23.74 -18.19
CA ALA A 326 11.49 24.99 -17.46
C ALA A 326 11.70 26.21 -18.37
N TRP A 327 12.05 26.02 -19.64
CA TRP A 327 12.27 27.08 -20.63
C TRP A 327 11.01 27.41 -21.45
N LEU A 328 9.97 26.57 -21.41
CA LEU A 328 8.71 26.80 -22.16
C LEU A 328 8.05 28.16 -21.89
N PRO A 329 8.04 28.72 -20.65
CA PRO A 329 7.51 30.07 -20.41
C PRO A 329 8.30 31.18 -21.15
N VAL A 330 9.59 30.96 -21.42
CA VAL A 330 10.42 31.89 -22.20
C VAL A 330 10.06 31.81 -23.68
N LEU A 331 9.89 30.58 -24.21
CA LEU A 331 9.39 30.36 -25.57
C LEU A 331 8.02 31.02 -25.75
N GLU A 332 7.08 30.80 -24.83
CA GLU A 332 5.73 31.39 -24.83
C GLU A 332 5.78 32.93 -24.89
N LYS A 333 6.64 33.55 -24.06
CA LYS A 333 6.83 35.01 -24.04
C LYS A 333 7.44 35.56 -25.34
N GLU A 334 8.29 34.80 -26.03
CA GLU A 334 8.82 35.22 -27.33
C GLU A 334 7.80 35.00 -28.45
N LEU A 335 7.02 33.91 -28.44
CA LEU A 335 5.94 33.67 -29.42
C LEU A 335 4.91 34.81 -29.43
N LEU A 336 4.54 35.34 -28.25
CA LEU A 336 3.64 36.50 -28.11
C LEU A 336 4.19 37.82 -28.69
N LYS A 337 5.49 37.90 -29.04
CA LYS A 337 6.11 39.08 -29.64
C LYS A 337 6.34 38.95 -31.15
N LEU A 338 6.17 37.75 -31.72
CA LEU A 338 6.45 37.53 -33.13
C LEU A 338 5.32 38.07 -34.01
N THR A 339 5.70 38.68 -35.12
CA THR A 339 4.83 38.96 -36.27
C THR A 339 5.27 38.08 -37.43
N PRO A 340 4.88 36.79 -37.45
CA PRO A 340 5.34 35.83 -38.46
C PRO A 340 4.71 36.08 -39.82
N LYS A 341 5.44 35.75 -40.90
CA LYS A 341 4.85 35.63 -42.25
C LYS A 341 3.87 34.47 -42.35
N ASP A 342 2.87 34.59 -43.22
CA ASP A 342 1.82 33.57 -43.42
C ASP A 342 2.32 32.17 -43.83
N THR A 343 3.54 32.07 -44.37
CA THR A 343 4.18 30.80 -44.74
C THR A 343 4.92 30.11 -43.58
N PHE A 344 5.25 30.86 -42.51
CA PHE A 344 6.00 30.35 -41.36
C PHE A 344 5.23 29.26 -40.62
N ARG A 345 5.90 28.15 -40.27
CA ARG A 345 5.30 27.11 -39.41
C ARG A 345 6.31 26.66 -38.35
N LEU A 346 5.88 26.74 -37.09
CA LEU A 346 6.61 26.20 -35.95
C LEU A 346 6.05 24.82 -35.59
N TRP A 347 6.94 23.82 -35.62
CA TRP A 347 6.65 22.44 -35.25
C TRP A 347 7.33 22.08 -33.94
N LEU A 348 6.56 21.59 -32.98
CA LEU A 348 7.05 21.24 -31.65
C LEU A 348 6.90 19.73 -31.44
N THR A 349 8.00 19.00 -31.18
CA THR A 349 7.92 17.57 -30.81
C THR A 349 8.26 17.35 -29.35
N ALA A 350 7.43 16.57 -28.67
CA ALA A 350 7.56 16.28 -27.24
C ALA A 350 6.89 14.95 -26.90
N GLU A 351 7.25 14.40 -25.73
CA GLU A 351 6.51 13.33 -25.08
C GLU A 351 5.49 13.96 -24.13
N ALA A 352 4.44 13.21 -23.77
CA ALA A 352 3.39 13.70 -22.87
C ALA A 352 3.96 14.03 -21.49
N HIS A 353 3.83 15.29 -21.05
CA HIS A 353 4.45 15.73 -19.80
C HIS A 353 3.62 16.83 -19.10
N THR A 354 3.40 16.68 -17.79
CA THR A 354 2.47 17.50 -17.00
C THR A 354 2.90 18.95 -16.81
N LYS A 355 4.18 19.29 -17.03
CA LYS A 355 4.72 20.66 -16.91
C LYS A 355 4.68 21.49 -18.20
N PHE A 356 3.93 21.07 -19.23
CA PHE A 356 3.65 21.94 -20.37
C PHE A 356 2.67 23.04 -19.96
N THR A 357 2.91 24.29 -20.38
CA THR A 357 2.06 25.42 -19.99
C THR A 357 0.70 25.33 -20.69
N PRO A 358 -0.43 25.53 -19.96
CA PRO A 358 -1.76 25.50 -20.56
C PRO A 358 -1.94 26.50 -21.71
N THR A 359 -1.31 27.68 -21.64
CA THR A 359 -1.35 28.70 -22.70
C THR A 359 -0.71 28.20 -24.00
N LEU A 360 0.54 27.71 -23.95
CA LEU A 360 1.26 27.18 -25.11
C LEU A 360 0.51 25.99 -25.72
N LEU A 361 -0.09 25.16 -24.88
CA LEU A 361 -0.99 24.11 -25.36
C LEU A 361 -2.19 24.74 -26.05
N GLN A 362 -2.97 25.61 -25.41
CA GLN A 362 -4.17 26.23 -26.00
C GLN A 362 -3.89 26.88 -27.36
N SER A 363 -2.80 27.65 -27.51
CA SER A 363 -2.42 28.31 -28.76
C SER A 363 -1.86 27.39 -29.85
N SER A 364 -1.55 26.13 -29.55
CA SER A 364 -0.98 25.17 -30.51
C SER A 364 -2.04 24.21 -31.07
N MET A 365 -1.88 23.78 -32.33
CA MET A 365 -2.53 22.57 -32.83
C MET A 365 -1.81 21.35 -32.28
N LYS A 366 -2.54 20.42 -31.64
CA LYS A 366 -1.98 19.19 -31.05
C LYS A 366 -2.26 18.02 -31.98
N VAL A 367 -1.24 17.25 -32.29
CA VAL A 367 -1.35 15.99 -33.04
C VAL A 367 -0.64 14.91 -32.22
N THR A 368 -1.38 13.90 -31.79
CA THR A 368 -0.84 12.75 -31.06
C THR A 368 -0.33 11.71 -32.05
N TYR A 369 1.00 11.49 -32.05
CA TYR A 369 1.59 10.40 -32.85
C TYR A 369 1.58 9.10 -32.03
N GLU A 370 0.49 8.36 -32.14
CA GLU A 370 0.38 7.02 -31.58
C GLU A 370 0.86 6.00 -32.62
N ALA A 371 1.80 5.14 -32.22
CA ALA A 371 2.16 4.00 -33.07
C ALA A 371 0.91 3.12 -33.23
N PRO A 372 0.50 2.74 -34.45
CA PRO A 372 -0.76 2.03 -34.64
C PRO A 372 -0.65 0.65 -33.96
N PRO A 373 -1.56 0.32 -33.03
CA PRO A 373 -1.43 -0.86 -32.19
C PRO A 373 -1.60 -2.15 -32.99
N GLY A 374 -1.10 -3.24 -32.41
CA GLY A 374 -1.25 -4.60 -32.88
C GLY A 374 0.07 -5.29 -33.23
N VAL A 375 0.18 -6.57 -32.90
CA VAL A 375 1.39 -7.40 -33.09
C VAL A 375 1.86 -7.35 -34.54
N LYS A 376 0.92 -7.41 -35.51
CA LYS A 376 1.20 -7.31 -36.95
C LYS A 376 1.98 -6.04 -37.32
N LYS A 377 1.54 -4.88 -36.84
CA LYS A 377 2.13 -3.57 -37.17
C LYS A 377 3.46 -3.37 -36.45
N ASN A 378 3.58 -3.93 -35.26
CA ASN A 378 4.80 -3.95 -34.48
C ASN A 378 5.92 -4.78 -35.16
N LEU A 379 5.57 -5.98 -35.63
CA LEU A 379 6.44 -6.83 -36.45
C LEU A 379 6.84 -6.15 -37.77
N LEU A 380 5.87 -5.59 -38.50
CA LEU A 380 6.13 -4.90 -39.77
C LEU A 380 7.08 -3.71 -39.56
N ARG A 381 6.88 -2.91 -38.50
CA ARG A 381 7.79 -1.82 -38.10
C ARG A 381 9.20 -2.33 -37.84
N SER A 382 9.35 -3.44 -37.12
CA SER A 382 10.64 -4.03 -36.77
C SER A 382 11.37 -4.52 -38.02
N TYR A 383 10.69 -5.25 -38.90
CA TYR A 383 11.25 -5.73 -40.17
C TYR A 383 11.55 -4.60 -41.17
N THR A 384 10.68 -3.61 -41.32
CA THR A 384 10.96 -2.43 -42.16
C THR A 384 12.16 -1.63 -41.64
N MET A 385 12.42 -1.61 -40.33
CA MET A 385 13.60 -0.92 -39.79
C MET A 385 14.90 -1.67 -40.04
N TRP A 386 14.90 -3.01 -39.94
CA TRP A 386 16.05 -3.83 -40.31
C TRP A 386 16.30 -3.80 -41.83
N GLY A 387 15.24 -3.91 -42.63
CA GLY A 387 15.33 -3.97 -44.09
C GLY A 387 15.93 -5.28 -44.61
N PRO A 388 15.98 -5.47 -45.94
CA PRO A 388 16.48 -6.70 -46.55
C PRO A 388 17.99 -6.90 -46.31
N GLU A 389 18.78 -5.82 -46.32
CA GLU A 389 20.23 -5.86 -46.16
C GLU A 389 20.66 -6.40 -44.79
N TYR A 390 20.03 -5.95 -43.69
CA TYR A 390 20.38 -6.42 -42.35
C TYR A 390 20.03 -7.90 -42.12
N ILE A 391 18.95 -8.41 -42.73
CA ILE A 391 18.61 -9.84 -42.68
C ILE A 391 19.63 -10.64 -43.52
N ALA A 392 19.94 -10.19 -44.74
CA ALA A 392 20.91 -10.83 -45.63
C ALA A 392 22.35 -10.82 -45.08
N ALA A 393 22.73 -9.80 -44.30
CA ALA A 393 24.06 -9.67 -43.68
C ALA A 393 24.48 -10.87 -42.79
N GLY A 394 23.51 -11.70 -42.38
CA GLY A 394 23.76 -12.96 -41.68
C GLY A 394 24.32 -14.10 -42.54
N GLY A 395 24.80 -13.84 -43.76
CA GLY A 395 25.41 -14.85 -44.64
C GLY A 395 24.45 -15.97 -45.06
N GLY A 396 23.14 -15.70 -45.11
CA GLY A 396 22.12 -16.72 -45.38
C GLY A 396 21.79 -17.65 -44.21
N ASN A 397 22.32 -17.41 -43.00
CA ASN A 397 22.05 -18.26 -41.83
C ASN A 397 20.57 -18.24 -41.44
N ALA A 398 19.87 -19.35 -41.73
CA ALA A 398 18.47 -19.55 -41.40
C ALA A 398 18.18 -19.46 -39.90
N GLN A 399 19.04 -20.03 -39.05
CA GLN A 399 18.87 -20.02 -37.59
C GLN A 399 18.92 -18.58 -37.03
N ARG A 400 19.78 -17.72 -37.60
CA ARG A 400 19.80 -16.28 -37.28
C ARG A 400 18.49 -15.58 -37.68
N ALA A 401 18.01 -15.81 -38.91
CA ALA A 401 16.79 -15.19 -39.41
C ALA A 401 15.55 -15.61 -38.60
N GLN A 402 15.46 -16.90 -38.25
CA GLN A 402 14.44 -17.45 -37.34
C GLN A 402 14.51 -16.79 -35.96
N ALA A 403 15.70 -16.66 -35.38
CA ALA A 403 15.88 -16.05 -34.07
C ALA A 403 15.54 -14.55 -34.06
N LEU A 404 15.89 -13.80 -35.12
CA LEU A 404 15.49 -12.39 -35.28
C LEU A 404 13.96 -12.25 -35.40
N PHE A 405 13.29 -13.17 -36.08
CA PHE A 405 11.82 -13.19 -36.11
C PHE A 405 11.24 -13.49 -34.72
N ALA A 406 11.76 -14.48 -34.01
CA ALA A 406 11.36 -14.81 -32.64
C ALA A 406 11.59 -13.63 -31.67
N LEU A 407 12.65 -12.85 -31.86
CA LEU A 407 12.91 -11.62 -31.10
C LEU A 407 11.93 -10.49 -31.44
N ALA A 408 11.62 -10.26 -32.72
CA ALA A 408 10.60 -9.29 -33.11
C ALA A 408 9.21 -9.69 -32.58
N TRP A 409 8.90 -10.99 -32.60
CA TRP A 409 7.67 -11.57 -32.03
C TRP A 409 7.61 -11.36 -30.51
N PHE A 410 8.66 -11.74 -29.78
CA PHE A 410 8.77 -11.49 -28.35
C PHE A 410 8.58 -10.01 -28.02
N HIS A 411 9.26 -9.10 -28.73
CA HIS A 411 9.15 -7.65 -28.52
C HIS A 411 7.73 -7.13 -28.74
N ALA A 412 7.06 -7.59 -29.80
CA ALA A 412 5.67 -7.26 -30.07
C ALA A 412 4.74 -7.79 -28.97
N VAL A 413 4.87 -9.07 -28.60
CA VAL A 413 4.07 -9.70 -27.52
C VAL A 413 4.20 -8.93 -26.21
N VAL A 414 5.42 -8.59 -25.76
CA VAL A 414 5.60 -7.87 -24.48
C VAL A 414 5.15 -6.41 -24.53
N GLN A 415 5.10 -5.79 -25.72
CA GLN A 415 4.53 -4.45 -25.92
C GLN A 415 2.99 -4.48 -25.93
N GLU A 416 2.37 -5.23 -26.83
CA GLU A 416 0.90 -5.21 -27.00
C GLU A 416 0.17 -5.84 -25.80
N ARG A 417 0.81 -6.76 -25.05
CA ARG A 417 0.27 -7.33 -23.80
C ARG A 417 -0.05 -6.31 -22.71
N ARG A 418 0.49 -5.08 -22.81
CA ARG A 418 0.13 -3.94 -21.95
C ARG A 418 -1.33 -3.49 -22.10
N THR A 419 -1.98 -3.80 -23.23
CA THR A 419 -3.41 -3.54 -23.46
C THR A 419 -4.30 -4.16 -22.39
N PHE A 420 -3.82 -5.22 -21.73
CA PHE A 420 -4.56 -6.00 -20.75
C PHE A 420 -4.14 -5.74 -19.28
N ILE A 421 -3.39 -4.67 -18.97
CA ILE A 421 -3.06 -4.31 -17.58
C ILE A 421 -4.37 -4.09 -16.78
N PRO A 422 -4.54 -4.63 -15.56
CA PRO A 422 -3.55 -5.34 -14.73
C PRO A 422 -3.38 -6.86 -14.96
N GLN A 423 -4.25 -7.52 -15.74
CA GLN A 423 -4.24 -8.98 -15.92
C GLN A 423 -3.13 -9.50 -16.85
N GLY A 424 -2.78 -8.72 -17.87
CA GLY A 424 -1.57 -8.90 -18.66
C GLY A 424 -0.34 -8.68 -17.80
N TRP A 425 0.03 -7.42 -17.60
CA TRP A 425 1.09 -7.03 -16.67
C TRP A 425 0.50 -6.37 -15.42
N THR A 426 1.03 -6.64 -14.24
CA THR A 426 0.53 -5.97 -13.02
C THR A 426 0.82 -4.46 -12.99
N LYS A 427 1.78 -4.01 -13.80
CA LYS A 427 2.20 -2.61 -13.96
C LYS A 427 2.53 -2.31 -15.42
N PHE A 428 2.61 -1.02 -15.75
CA PHE A 428 3.13 -0.57 -17.03
C PHE A 428 4.67 -0.61 -17.03
N TYR A 429 5.26 -1.31 -18.01
CA TYR A 429 6.71 -1.37 -18.24
C TYR A 429 7.04 -0.85 -19.63
N GLU A 430 8.00 0.07 -19.77
CA GLU A 430 8.37 0.63 -21.05
C GLU A 430 9.56 -0.11 -21.70
N PHE A 431 9.25 -1.16 -22.45
CA PHE A 431 10.12 -1.71 -23.50
C PHE A 431 10.02 -0.87 -24.77
N ASN A 432 11.14 -0.46 -25.34
CA ASN A 432 11.23 0.40 -26.52
C ASN A 432 12.18 -0.20 -27.58
N PHE A 433 12.43 0.54 -28.68
CA PHE A 433 13.24 0.03 -29.78
C PHE A 433 14.71 -0.24 -29.42
N ALA A 434 15.28 0.48 -28.45
CA ALA A 434 16.65 0.24 -28.01
C ALA A 434 16.80 -1.16 -27.38
N ASP A 435 15.76 -1.67 -26.72
CA ASP A 435 15.75 -3.02 -26.16
C ASP A 435 15.74 -4.10 -27.25
N LEU A 436 14.93 -3.89 -28.30
CA LEU A 436 14.91 -4.77 -29.48
C LEU A 436 16.27 -4.76 -30.20
N LYS A 437 16.89 -3.59 -30.36
CA LYS A 437 18.23 -3.47 -30.95
C LYS A 437 19.29 -4.18 -30.11
N ALA A 438 19.32 -3.96 -28.80
CA ALA A 438 20.25 -4.64 -27.89
C ALA A 438 20.06 -6.16 -27.92
N GLY A 439 18.81 -6.65 -28.00
CA GLY A 439 18.51 -8.06 -28.18
C GLY A 439 19.06 -8.62 -29.49
N ALA A 440 18.95 -7.88 -30.59
CA ALA A 440 19.47 -8.28 -31.89
C ALA A 440 21.02 -8.28 -31.92
N ASP A 441 21.65 -7.28 -31.31
CA ASP A 441 23.11 -7.18 -31.19
C ASP A 441 23.70 -8.31 -30.33
N ILE A 442 23.00 -8.76 -29.27
CA ILE A 442 23.40 -9.95 -28.49
C ILE A 442 23.19 -11.24 -29.28
N LEU A 443 22.05 -11.38 -29.94
CA LEU A 443 21.71 -12.54 -30.78
C LEU A 443 22.75 -12.73 -31.89
N ASP A 444 23.13 -11.66 -32.60
CA ASP A 444 24.16 -11.68 -33.64
C ASP A 444 25.52 -12.15 -33.10
N ARG A 445 25.91 -11.71 -31.90
CA ARG A 445 27.13 -12.18 -31.22
C ARG A 445 27.05 -13.66 -30.84
N LEU A 446 25.92 -14.13 -30.31
CA LEU A 446 25.74 -15.53 -29.91
C LEU A 446 25.72 -16.47 -31.13
N VAL A 447 25.14 -16.04 -32.27
CA VAL A 447 25.23 -16.76 -33.55
C VAL A 447 26.68 -16.79 -34.07
N ALA A 448 27.41 -15.68 -34.00
CA ALA A 448 28.81 -15.61 -34.42
C ALA A 448 29.75 -16.52 -33.59
N MET A 449 29.38 -16.84 -32.34
CA MET A 449 30.09 -17.82 -31.50
C MET A 449 29.78 -19.29 -31.85
N GLY A 450 28.98 -19.55 -32.89
CA GLY A 450 28.77 -20.88 -33.48
C GLY A 450 27.79 -21.80 -32.75
N THR A 451 27.41 -21.51 -31.50
CA THR A 451 26.34 -22.23 -30.78
C THR A 451 25.46 -21.30 -29.94
N LEU A 452 24.16 -21.27 -30.26
CA LEU A 452 23.15 -20.56 -29.46
C LEU A 452 22.92 -21.27 -28.12
N ARG A 453 23.61 -20.81 -27.07
CA ARG A 453 23.37 -21.26 -25.70
C ARG A 453 22.15 -20.55 -25.11
N TRP A 454 21.01 -21.24 -25.07
CA TRP A 454 19.73 -20.67 -24.66
C TRP A 454 19.75 -20.07 -23.25
N ASP A 455 20.44 -20.69 -22.29
CA ASP A 455 20.54 -20.17 -20.90
C ASP A 455 21.20 -18.78 -20.84
N TYR A 456 22.21 -18.52 -21.68
CA TYR A 456 22.84 -17.21 -21.78
C TYR A 456 21.91 -16.19 -22.44
N MET A 457 21.17 -16.60 -23.48
CA MET A 457 20.16 -15.75 -24.13
C MET A 457 19.05 -15.36 -23.14
N HIS A 458 18.50 -16.33 -22.40
CA HIS A 458 17.49 -16.08 -21.36
C HIS A 458 18.06 -15.17 -20.27
N GLY A 459 19.24 -15.48 -19.73
CA GLY A 459 19.87 -14.72 -18.66
C GLY A 459 20.21 -13.27 -19.03
N LEU A 460 20.63 -13.01 -20.28
CA LEU A 460 20.92 -11.65 -20.77
C LEU A 460 19.62 -10.86 -21.05
N MET A 461 18.62 -11.50 -21.64
CA MET A 461 17.32 -10.87 -21.90
C MET A 461 16.57 -10.58 -20.59
N GLU A 462 16.68 -11.46 -19.60
CA GLU A 462 16.16 -11.29 -18.24
C GLU A 462 16.92 -10.19 -17.47
N ASN A 463 18.23 -10.34 -17.25
CA ASN A 463 18.94 -9.48 -16.31
C ASN A 463 19.41 -8.14 -16.90
N ALA A 464 19.69 -8.07 -18.20
CA ALA A 464 20.35 -6.91 -18.81
C ALA A 464 19.44 -6.08 -19.75
N ILE A 465 18.57 -6.72 -20.55
CA ILE A 465 17.79 -6.00 -21.57
C ILE A 465 16.36 -5.69 -21.09
N TYR A 466 15.50 -6.70 -20.96
CA TYR A 466 14.06 -6.50 -20.71
C TYR A 466 13.74 -6.49 -19.22
N GLY A 467 14.22 -7.46 -18.45
CA GLY A 467 13.84 -7.63 -17.04
C GLY A 467 14.50 -6.65 -16.07
N GLY A 468 15.54 -5.92 -16.47
CA GLY A 468 16.09 -4.80 -15.70
C GLY A 468 15.07 -3.67 -15.40
N ARG A 469 13.91 -3.68 -16.06
CA ARG A 469 12.77 -2.78 -15.81
C ARG A 469 11.61 -3.43 -15.04
N VAL A 470 11.62 -4.75 -14.86
CA VAL A 470 10.49 -5.52 -14.33
C VAL A 470 10.70 -5.78 -12.84
N ASP A 471 10.11 -4.93 -12.01
CA ASP A 471 10.29 -4.96 -10.55
C ASP A 471 9.34 -5.94 -9.82
N ASN A 472 8.33 -6.49 -10.50
CA ASN A 472 7.41 -7.48 -9.92
C ASN A 472 7.84 -8.91 -10.25
N SER A 473 8.03 -9.74 -9.22
CA SER A 473 8.37 -11.16 -9.36
C SER A 473 7.37 -11.99 -10.19
N PHE A 474 6.08 -11.61 -10.22
CA PHE A 474 5.08 -12.29 -11.06
C PHE A 474 5.28 -11.96 -12.53
N ASP A 475 5.39 -10.67 -12.86
CA ASP A 475 5.63 -10.22 -14.24
C ASP A 475 6.97 -10.74 -14.77
N LEU A 476 8.01 -10.77 -13.92
CA LEU A 476 9.31 -11.34 -14.27
C LEU A 476 9.19 -12.83 -14.63
N ARG A 477 8.42 -13.62 -13.85
CA ARG A 477 8.15 -15.03 -14.20
C ARG A 477 7.44 -15.18 -15.54
N VAL A 478 6.45 -14.33 -15.84
CA VAL A 478 5.74 -14.38 -17.13
C VAL A 478 6.67 -14.04 -18.29
N MET A 479 7.53 -13.02 -18.14
CA MET A 479 8.52 -12.67 -19.16
C MET A 479 9.54 -13.80 -19.38
N VAL A 480 10.03 -14.43 -18.32
CA VAL A 480 10.93 -15.60 -18.40
C VAL A 480 10.25 -16.80 -19.07
N SER A 481 8.95 -17.01 -18.85
CA SER A 481 8.19 -18.04 -19.58
C SER A 481 8.20 -17.80 -21.10
N TYR A 482 7.97 -16.56 -21.57
CA TYR A 482 8.09 -16.25 -23.01
C TYR A 482 9.51 -16.45 -23.54
N LEU A 483 10.54 -16.08 -22.78
CA LEU A 483 11.93 -16.29 -23.19
C LEU A 483 12.22 -17.78 -23.42
N LYS A 484 11.77 -18.64 -22.49
CA LYS A 484 11.91 -20.10 -22.62
C LYS A 484 11.04 -20.70 -23.73
N GLU A 485 9.84 -20.18 -23.94
CA GLU A 485 8.90 -20.64 -24.96
C GLU A 485 9.34 -20.29 -26.38
N PHE A 486 9.87 -19.08 -26.61
CA PHE A 486 10.25 -18.59 -27.94
C PHE A 486 11.72 -18.86 -28.31
N PHE A 487 12.65 -18.87 -27.35
CA PHE A 487 14.08 -19.07 -27.59
C PHE A 487 14.55 -20.44 -27.09
N ASN A 488 14.34 -21.47 -27.91
CA ASN A 488 14.80 -22.84 -27.67
C ASN A 488 15.07 -23.55 -29.01
N GLY A 489 15.72 -24.71 -28.96
CA GLY A 489 16.07 -25.50 -30.15
C GLY A 489 14.89 -26.19 -30.86
N GLU A 490 13.72 -26.32 -30.22
CA GLU A 490 12.53 -26.90 -30.83
C GLU A 490 11.85 -25.92 -31.81
N VAL A 491 11.91 -24.63 -31.48
CA VAL A 491 11.38 -23.52 -32.28
C VAL A 491 12.42 -22.97 -33.26
N ILE A 492 13.68 -22.79 -32.82
CA ILE A 492 14.76 -22.17 -33.61
C ILE A 492 15.81 -23.23 -33.96
N SER A 493 15.48 -24.08 -34.93
CA SER A 493 16.29 -25.24 -35.33
C SER A 493 17.16 -25.00 -36.57
N GLY A 494 16.93 -23.92 -37.33
CA GLY A 494 17.58 -23.68 -38.63
C GLY A 494 17.23 -24.68 -39.74
N SER A 495 16.29 -25.59 -39.51
CA SER A 495 15.91 -26.66 -40.45
C SER A 495 14.39 -26.85 -40.53
N SER A 496 13.90 -27.62 -41.52
CA SER A 496 12.46 -27.90 -41.67
C SER A 496 11.87 -28.80 -40.57
N LYS A 497 12.71 -29.31 -39.66
CA LYS A 497 12.31 -30.15 -38.52
C LYS A 497 12.23 -29.35 -37.21
N ALA A 498 11.75 -28.10 -37.25
CA ALA A 498 11.28 -27.44 -36.03
C ALA A 498 10.15 -28.29 -35.43
N HIS A 499 10.30 -28.76 -34.19
CA HIS A 499 9.33 -29.63 -33.53
C HIS A 499 8.16 -28.84 -32.93
N ARG A 500 8.29 -27.52 -32.81
CA ARG A 500 7.27 -26.64 -32.23
C ARG A 500 7.16 -25.32 -33.01
N PRO A 501 5.94 -24.86 -33.35
CA PRO A 501 5.76 -23.53 -33.94
C PRO A 501 6.03 -22.44 -32.91
N LEU A 502 6.46 -21.24 -33.35
CA LEU A 502 6.76 -20.10 -32.47
C LEU A 502 5.51 -19.58 -31.73
N GLY A 503 4.34 -19.80 -32.32
CA GLY A 503 3.05 -19.40 -31.79
C GLY A 503 1.92 -20.09 -32.57
N PRO A 504 0.65 -19.83 -32.24
CA PRO A 504 -0.49 -20.49 -32.87
C PRO A 504 -0.52 -20.20 -34.38
N ASN A 505 -0.25 -21.25 -35.18
CA ASN A 505 -0.10 -21.24 -36.64
C ASN A 505 1.08 -20.40 -37.18
N ILE A 506 2.17 -20.26 -36.41
CA ILE A 506 3.39 -19.54 -36.83
C ILE A 506 4.53 -20.52 -37.06
N ASN A 507 4.66 -20.97 -38.30
CA ASN A 507 5.78 -21.78 -38.76
C ASN A 507 6.90 -20.85 -39.27
N LEU A 508 8.12 -21.04 -38.79
CA LEU A 508 9.26 -20.22 -39.20
C LEU A 508 9.86 -20.71 -40.51
N PRO A 509 10.17 -19.82 -41.47
CA PRO A 509 10.91 -20.16 -42.68
C PRO A 509 12.24 -20.85 -42.40
N THR A 510 12.66 -21.72 -43.31
CA THR A 510 14.01 -22.27 -43.36
C THR A 510 14.96 -21.44 -44.21
N SER A 511 14.48 -20.36 -44.82
CA SER A 511 15.28 -19.40 -45.57
C SER A 511 15.66 -18.19 -44.71
N ALA A 512 16.63 -17.42 -45.22
CA ALA A 512 16.92 -16.06 -44.77
C ALA A 512 16.32 -14.98 -45.69
N ASP A 513 15.27 -15.30 -46.48
CA ASP A 513 14.64 -14.32 -47.38
C ASP A 513 13.69 -13.39 -46.61
N PHE A 514 14.05 -12.11 -46.57
CA PHE A 514 13.24 -11.02 -46.05
C PHE A 514 11.78 -11.02 -46.57
N LYS A 515 11.56 -11.35 -47.85
CA LYS A 515 10.21 -11.35 -48.45
C LYS A 515 9.32 -12.45 -47.89
N GLU A 516 9.89 -13.59 -47.48
CA GLU A 516 9.14 -14.70 -46.90
C GLU A 516 8.61 -14.35 -45.51
N TYR A 517 9.46 -13.80 -44.63
CA TYR A 517 9.04 -13.30 -43.32
C TYR A 517 8.00 -12.17 -43.42
N ILE A 518 8.17 -11.23 -44.38
CA ILE A 518 7.17 -10.18 -44.65
C ILE A 518 5.82 -10.78 -45.11
N ARG A 519 5.82 -11.87 -45.88
CA ARG A 519 4.59 -12.56 -46.30
C ARG A 519 3.84 -13.15 -45.10
N ILE A 520 4.57 -13.75 -44.15
CA ILE A 520 4.00 -14.25 -42.88
C ILE A 520 3.41 -13.09 -42.07
N ILE A 521 4.15 -11.99 -41.88
CA ILE A 521 3.65 -10.81 -41.14
C ILE A 521 2.37 -10.25 -41.76
N LYS A 522 2.32 -10.14 -43.10
CA LYS A 522 1.13 -9.65 -43.81
C LYS A 522 -0.08 -10.57 -43.67
N SER A 523 0.12 -11.87 -43.43
CA SER A 523 -0.96 -12.86 -43.27
C SER A 523 -1.71 -12.75 -41.93
N PHE A 524 -1.13 -12.08 -40.92
CA PHE A 524 -1.81 -11.88 -39.63
C PHE A 524 -3.05 -10.98 -39.74
N SER A 525 -4.02 -11.19 -38.85
CA SER A 525 -5.18 -10.32 -38.70
C SER A 525 -4.77 -8.92 -38.20
N GLU A 526 -5.57 -7.90 -38.51
CA GLU A 526 -5.41 -6.56 -37.94
C GLU A 526 -5.85 -6.51 -36.46
N THR A 527 -6.67 -7.47 -36.03
CA THR A 527 -7.02 -7.72 -34.64
C THR A 527 -6.09 -8.78 -34.05
N ASP A 528 -5.48 -8.46 -32.91
CA ASP A 528 -4.73 -9.43 -32.12
C ASP A 528 -5.68 -10.40 -31.43
N LYS A 529 -5.20 -11.61 -31.14
CA LYS A 529 -5.95 -12.65 -30.42
C LYS A 529 -5.31 -12.89 -29.06
N PRO A 530 -6.08 -13.08 -27.96
CA PRO A 530 -5.54 -13.35 -26.62
C PRO A 530 -4.48 -14.46 -26.56
N ILE A 531 -4.63 -15.49 -27.41
CA ILE A 531 -3.71 -16.61 -27.52
C ILE A 531 -2.29 -16.21 -27.98
N TYR A 532 -2.11 -15.10 -28.71
CA TYR A 532 -0.77 -14.57 -29.05
C TYR A 532 0.00 -14.12 -27.80
N PHE A 533 -0.72 -13.79 -26.73
CA PHE A 533 -0.18 -13.37 -25.44
C PHE A 533 -0.26 -14.48 -24.38
N GLY A 534 -0.66 -15.71 -24.74
CA GLY A 534 -0.91 -16.77 -23.75
C GLY A 534 -2.02 -16.41 -22.74
N LEU A 535 -2.94 -15.51 -23.11
CA LEU A 535 -4.04 -15.04 -22.27
C LEU A 535 -5.35 -15.75 -22.66
N PRO A 536 -6.30 -15.95 -21.72
CA PRO A 536 -7.52 -16.69 -21.99
C PRO A 536 -8.48 -15.90 -22.90
N ALA A 537 -9.30 -16.61 -23.69
CA ALA A 537 -10.13 -16.01 -24.74
C ALA A 537 -11.19 -14.99 -24.26
N ASN A 538 -11.44 -14.90 -22.95
CA ASN A 538 -12.37 -13.95 -22.35
C ASN A 538 -11.72 -12.66 -21.85
N ILE A 539 -10.38 -12.53 -21.91
CA ILE A 539 -9.66 -11.33 -21.44
C ILE A 539 -10.10 -10.06 -22.17
N ASP A 540 -10.36 -10.14 -23.48
CA ASP A 540 -10.87 -9.03 -24.29
C ASP A 540 -12.15 -8.47 -23.69
N ARG A 541 -13.01 -9.34 -23.15
CA ARG A 541 -14.28 -8.94 -22.52
C ARG A 541 -14.05 -8.24 -21.17
N SER A 542 -13.05 -8.65 -20.39
CA SER A 542 -12.71 -7.96 -19.14
C SER A 542 -12.06 -6.59 -19.42
N ALA A 543 -11.08 -6.54 -20.33
CA ALA A 543 -10.45 -5.30 -20.76
C ALA A 543 -11.46 -4.32 -21.37
N GLN A 544 -12.35 -4.78 -22.26
CA GLN A 544 -13.43 -3.95 -22.81
C GLN A 544 -14.38 -3.43 -21.71
N ARG A 545 -14.73 -4.24 -20.70
CA ARG A 545 -15.56 -3.80 -19.57
C ARG A 545 -14.85 -2.71 -18.75
N MET A 546 -13.58 -2.91 -18.42
CA MET A 546 -12.78 -1.94 -17.66
C MET A 546 -12.59 -0.62 -18.42
N ILE A 547 -12.22 -0.70 -19.71
CA ILE A 547 -12.11 0.48 -20.58
C ILE A 547 -13.47 1.19 -20.68
N SER A 548 -14.57 0.44 -20.87
CA SER A 548 -15.92 1.02 -20.93
C SER A 548 -16.30 1.72 -19.62
N ALA A 549 -16.01 1.10 -18.47
CA ALA A 549 -16.27 1.71 -17.16
C ALA A 549 -15.46 2.99 -16.96
N ASN A 550 -14.17 2.99 -17.33
CA ASN A 550 -13.31 4.16 -17.27
C ASN A 550 -13.80 5.29 -18.21
N VAL A 551 -14.18 4.97 -19.44
CA VAL A 551 -14.74 5.94 -20.40
C VAL A 551 -16.07 6.50 -19.90
N ILE A 552 -16.97 5.66 -19.37
CA ILE A 552 -18.23 6.11 -18.75
C ILE A 552 -17.95 7.03 -17.56
N SER A 553 -16.95 6.71 -16.72
CA SER A 553 -16.55 7.56 -15.60
C SER A 553 -15.99 8.91 -16.07
N GLN A 554 -15.11 8.93 -17.08
CA GLN A 554 -14.58 10.15 -17.69
C GLN A 554 -15.67 11.00 -18.35
N LEU A 555 -16.62 10.38 -19.07
CA LEU A 555 -17.78 11.07 -19.65
C LEU A 555 -18.69 11.64 -18.55
N LYS A 556 -18.98 10.88 -17.49
CA LYS A 556 -19.66 11.40 -16.29
C LYS A 556 -18.93 12.61 -15.71
N VAL A 557 -17.59 12.61 -15.67
CA VAL A 557 -16.78 13.76 -15.18
C VAL A 557 -16.87 14.96 -16.13
N LEU A 558 -16.79 14.77 -17.44
CA LEU A 558 -16.95 15.84 -18.42
C LEU A 558 -18.35 16.47 -18.37
N MET A 559 -19.40 15.66 -18.17
CA MET A 559 -20.76 16.17 -17.95
C MET A 559 -20.91 16.98 -16.65
N ARG A 560 -20.06 16.76 -15.63
CA ARG A 560 -20.10 17.52 -14.37
C ARG A 560 -19.54 18.94 -14.48
N SER A 561 -18.56 19.18 -15.36
CA SER A 561 -17.90 20.50 -15.43
C SER A 561 -18.83 21.61 -15.93
N MET A 562 -19.91 21.27 -16.64
CA MET A 562 -20.95 22.21 -17.09
C MET A 562 -21.95 22.63 -16.00
N GLN A 563 -21.97 22.01 -14.81
CA GLN A 563 -22.99 22.24 -13.77
C GLN A 563 -22.43 22.79 -12.43
N ALA A 564 -21.22 23.31 -12.40
CA ALA A 564 -20.49 23.63 -11.16
C ALA A 564 -21.03 24.81 -10.31
N THR A 565 -22.19 25.39 -10.64
CA THR A 565 -22.83 26.49 -9.89
C THR A 565 -24.30 26.23 -9.56
N ASP A 566 -24.67 24.98 -9.29
CA ASP A 566 -26.06 24.66 -8.98
C ASP A 566 -26.44 25.03 -7.53
N LYS A 567 -27.46 25.88 -7.39
CA LYS A 567 -28.09 26.16 -6.10
C LYS A 567 -28.90 24.93 -5.66
N PHE A 568 -29.29 24.86 -4.39
CA PHE A 568 -30.17 23.78 -3.95
C PHE A 568 -31.55 23.91 -4.62
N ASP A 569 -31.81 23.04 -5.58
CA ASP A 569 -33.09 22.89 -6.27
C ASP A 569 -33.79 21.61 -5.78
N ARG A 570 -34.94 21.80 -5.14
CA ARG A 570 -35.76 20.74 -4.57
C ARG A 570 -36.43 19.86 -5.62
N ASP A 571 -36.85 20.43 -6.74
CA ASP A 571 -37.55 19.72 -7.81
C ASP A 571 -36.57 18.90 -8.65
N LYS A 572 -35.36 19.43 -8.90
CA LYS A 572 -34.25 18.67 -9.47
C LYS A 572 -33.89 17.48 -8.59
N TRP A 573 -33.70 17.70 -7.29
CA TRP A 573 -33.45 16.62 -6.31
C TRP A 573 -34.57 15.58 -6.31
N GLN A 574 -35.84 16.01 -6.34
CA GLN A 574 -36.98 15.09 -6.39
C GLN A 574 -36.96 14.24 -7.67
N LYS A 575 -36.70 14.85 -8.83
CA LYS A 575 -36.66 14.16 -10.13
C LYS A 575 -35.51 13.14 -10.21
N GLU A 576 -34.29 13.54 -9.84
CA GLU A 576 -33.09 12.72 -10.01
C GLU A 576 -32.93 11.64 -8.93
N LEU A 577 -33.34 11.90 -7.68
CA LEU A 577 -33.12 10.96 -6.57
C LEU A 577 -34.29 9.98 -6.35
N SER A 578 -35.49 10.27 -6.88
CA SER A 578 -36.66 9.38 -6.75
C SER A 578 -36.41 7.93 -7.20
N PRO A 579 -35.71 7.63 -8.32
CA PRO A 579 -35.45 6.24 -8.72
C PRO A 579 -34.65 5.45 -7.68
N VAL A 580 -33.61 6.05 -7.10
CA VAL A 580 -32.77 5.42 -6.04
C VAL A 580 -33.58 5.22 -4.75
N LEU A 581 -34.35 6.25 -4.35
CA LEU A 581 -35.21 6.19 -3.16
C LEU A 581 -36.30 5.11 -3.29
N ASN A 582 -36.89 4.97 -4.48
CA ASN A 582 -37.90 3.95 -4.77
C ASN A 582 -37.30 2.54 -4.81
N LEU A 583 -36.12 2.36 -5.42
CA LEU A 583 -35.39 1.09 -5.37
C LEU A 583 -35.10 0.71 -3.91
N TRP A 584 -34.57 1.63 -3.10
CA TRP A 584 -34.30 1.35 -1.69
C TRP A 584 -35.56 1.02 -0.90
N LYS A 585 -36.67 1.72 -1.14
CA LYS A 585 -37.96 1.41 -0.51
C LYS A 585 -38.42 -0.02 -0.82
N LYS A 586 -38.29 -0.46 -2.08
CA LYS A 586 -38.59 -1.85 -2.48
C LYS A 586 -37.66 -2.84 -1.79
N LEU A 587 -36.34 -2.69 -1.97
CA LEU A 587 -35.35 -3.60 -1.41
C LEU A 587 -35.49 -3.71 0.12
N ASN A 588 -35.53 -2.59 0.84
CA ASN A 588 -35.64 -2.57 2.31
C ASN A 588 -36.96 -3.19 2.82
N SER A 589 -38.03 -3.24 2.01
CA SER A 589 -39.28 -3.93 2.36
C SER A 589 -39.17 -5.45 2.26
N GLU A 590 -38.36 -5.98 1.34
CA GLU A 590 -38.13 -7.42 1.17
C GLU A 590 -37.33 -8.01 2.36
N VAL A 591 -36.48 -7.22 3.02
CA VAL A 591 -35.53 -7.73 4.03
C VAL A 591 -35.97 -7.54 5.50
N ASN A 592 -36.88 -6.60 5.81
CA ASN A 592 -37.40 -6.31 7.17
C ASN A 592 -36.33 -6.09 8.28
N LEU A 593 -35.07 -5.80 7.93
CA LEU A 593 -33.92 -5.83 8.84
C LEU A 593 -33.95 -4.77 9.95
N THR A 594 -34.55 -3.60 9.69
CA THR A 594 -34.61 -2.50 10.67
C THR A 594 -35.33 -2.87 11.97
N LYS A 595 -36.15 -3.94 11.98
CA LYS A 595 -36.79 -4.47 13.21
C LYS A 595 -36.02 -5.61 13.89
N GLN A 596 -35.06 -6.27 13.22
CA GLN A 596 -34.32 -7.40 13.83
C GLN A 596 -33.24 -6.95 14.83
N ILE A 597 -32.64 -5.78 14.61
CA ILE A 597 -31.48 -5.32 15.38
C ILE A 597 -31.83 -5.02 16.83
N THR A 598 -33.04 -4.52 17.14
CA THR A 598 -33.49 -4.29 18.53
C THR A 598 -33.55 -5.58 19.37
N ARG A 599 -33.72 -6.75 18.74
CA ARG A 599 -33.66 -8.05 19.42
C ARG A 599 -32.22 -8.56 19.57
N GLN A 600 -31.36 -8.32 18.57
CA GLN A 600 -29.96 -8.77 18.60
C GLN A 600 -29.03 -7.87 19.44
N SER A 601 -29.38 -6.61 19.69
CA SER A 601 -28.60 -5.75 20.61
C SER A 601 -28.55 -6.26 22.05
N ALA A 602 -29.52 -7.09 22.47
CA ALA A 602 -29.48 -7.81 23.75
C ALA A 602 -28.43 -8.94 23.79
N HIS A 603 -28.02 -9.45 22.62
CA HIS A 603 -27.06 -10.57 22.53
C HIS A 603 -25.58 -10.15 22.68
N ARG A 604 -25.31 -8.86 22.92
CA ARG A 604 -23.97 -8.37 23.31
C ARG A 604 -23.44 -8.99 24.61
N MET A 605 -24.30 -9.61 25.42
CA MET A 605 -23.89 -10.29 26.66
C MET A 605 -23.57 -11.79 26.52
N SER A 606 -23.59 -12.36 25.31
CA SER A 606 -23.28 -13.79 25.09
C SER A 606 -22.22 -14.07 24.02
N ILE A 607 -21.29 -13.13 23.76
CA ILE A 607 -19.99 -13.51 23.16
C ILE A 607 -19.13 -14.13 24.27
N SER A 608 -19.53 -15.32 24.70
CA SER A 608 -18.74 -16.21 25.52
C SER A 608 -18.58 -17.53 24.79
N SER A 609 -17.35 -18.04 24.73
CA SER A 609 -16.96 -19.41 24.33
C SER A 609 -16.93 -19.85 22.85
N THR A 610 -17.33 -19.06 21.83
CA THR A 610 -17.07 -19.47 20.43
C THR A 610 -15.58 -19.37 20.08
N LYS A 611 -14.89 -20.52 20.08
CA LYS A 611 -13.41 -20.62 19.90
C LYS A 611 -12.93 -20.55 18.45
N GLU A 612 -13.83 -20.63 17.48
CA GLU A 612 -13.48 -20.87 16.06
C GLU A 612 -13.42 -19.57 15.22
N PRO A 613 -12.27 -19.27 14.56
CA PRO A 613 -12.10 -18.04 13.77
C PRO A 613 -13.16 -17.82 12.69
N ILE A 614 -13.58 -18.87 11.98
CA ILE A 614 -14.53 -18.75 10.86
C ILE A 614 -15.89 -18.29 11.38
N THR A 615 -16.41 -18.92 12.44
CA THR A 615 -17.70 -18.57 13.05
C THR A 615 -17.69 -17.14 13.61
N SER A 616 -16.59 -16.76 14.28
CA SER A 616 -16.42 -15.37 14.76
C SER A 616 -16.40 -14.34 13.63
N PHE A 617 -15.74 -14.64 12.50
CA PHE A 617 -15.74 -13.78 11.32
C PHE A 617 -17.16 -13.60 10.76
N ILE A 618 -17.89 -14.69 10.55
CA ILE A 618 -19.23 -14.66 9.91
C ILE A 618 -20.25 -13.89 10.76
N GLN A 619 -20.21 -14.05 12.08
CA GLN A 619 -21.05 -13.28 13.01
C GLN A 619 -20.72 -11.78 12.96
N LEU A 620 -19.44 -11.42 12.90
CA LEU A 620 -19.00 -10.02 12.79
C LEU A 620 -19.35 -9.41 11.43
N GLU A 621 -19.18 -10.16 10.34
CA GLU A 621 -19.51 -9.77 8.97
C GLU A 621 -21.01 -9.49 8.83
N HIS A 622 -21.88 -10.38 9.33
CA HIS A 622 -23.32 -10.15 9.33
C HIS A 622 -23.71 -8.92 10.17
N PHE A 623 -23.09 -8.73 11.34
CA PHE A 623 -23.32 -7.53 12.16
C PHE A 623 -22.92 -6.23 11.44
N ASN A 624 -21.77 -6.22 10.77
CA ASN A 624 -21.30 -5.06 9.99
C ASN A 624 -22.22 -4.78 8.79
N ALA A 625 -22.68 -5.81 8.09
CA ALA A 625 -23.65 -5.70 7.00
C ALA A 625 -24.98 -5.08 7.48
N LEU A 626 -25.50 -5.52 8.62
CA LEU A 626 -26.69 -4.94 9.26
C LEU A 626 -26.50 -3.46 9.61
N ARG A 627 -25.34 -3.08 10.14
CA ARG A 627 -25.01 -1.67 10.43
C ARG A 627 -24.97 -0.82 9.15
N LEU A 628 -24.33 -1.32 8.10
CA LEU A 628 -24.27 -0.64 6.81
C LEU A 628 -25.67 -0.44 6.19
N VAL A 629 -26.55 -1.45 6.28
CA VAL A 629 -27.97 -1.31 5.88
C VAL A 629 -28.67 -0.20 6.67
N GLN A 630 -28.43 -0.07 7.98
CA GLN A 630 -28.99 1.03 8.78
C GLN A 630 -28.45 2.41 8.38
N ASP A 631 -27.16 2.52 8.09
CA ASP A 631 -26.53 3.80 7.75
C ASP A 631 -26.93 4.27 6.33
N VAL A 632 -27.06 3.34 5.38
CA VAL A 632 -27.70 3.57 4.07
C VAL A 632 -29.16 3.99 4.23
N HIS A 633 -29.94 3.27 5.07
CA HIS A 633 -31.34 3.62 5.34
C HIS A 633 -31.47 5.04 5.89
N ARG A 634 -30.64 5.40 6.88
CA ARG A 634 -30.63 6.72 7.51
C ARG A 634 -30.24 7.81 6.50
N SER A 635 -29.23 7.56 5.68
CA SER A 635 -28.77 8.48 4.63
C SER A 635 -29.89 8.79 3.64
N LEU A 636 -30.54 7.75 3.10
CA LEU A 636 -31.61 7.90 2.10
C LEU A 636 -32.92 8.45 2.72
N ALA A 637 -33.25 8.09 3.96
CA ALA A 637 -34.37 8.67 4.68
C ALA A 637 -34.17 10.17 4.94
N ASN A 638 -32.95 10.59 5.26
CA ASN A 638 -32.60 12.00 5.45
C ASN A 638 -32.71 12.80 4.14
N VAL A 639 -32.19 12.26 3.03
CA VAL A 639 -32.39 12.84 1.68
C VAL A 639 -33.89 12.97 1.36
N SER A 640 -34.69 11.93 1.62
CA SER A 640 -36.14 11.96 1.38
C SER A 640 -36.88 12.98 2.26
N LYS A 641 -36.44 13.21 3.50
CA LYS A 641 -37.01 14.26 4.38
C LYS A 641 -36.70 15.67 3.86
N VAL A 642 -35.49 15.93 3.37
CA VAL A 642 -35.14 17.22 2.74
C VAL A 642 -35.99 17.46 1.49
N ILE A 643 -36.15 16.46 0.61
CA ILE A 643 -37.02 16.53 -0.57
C ILE A 643 -38.50 16.77 -0.19
N ARG A 644 -38.94 16.29 0.97
CA ARG A 644 -40.30 16.55 1.51
C ARG A 644 -40.44 17.87 2.27
N GLY A 645 -39.34 18.59 2.52
CA GLY A 645 -39.32 19.81 3.33
C GLY A 645 -39.48 19.57 4.84
N THR A 646 -39.38 18.34 5.32
CA THR A 646 -39.55 17.98 6.74
C THR A 646 -38.24 17.98 7.54
N MET A 647 -37.13 18.33 6.90
CA MET A 647 -35.82 18.48 7.54
C MET A 647 -34.98 19.49 6.75
N LEU A 648 -34.19 20.30 7.45
CA LEU A 648 -33.26 21.26 6.84
C LEU A 648 -32.09 20.54 6.15
N LEU A 649 -31.56 21.16 5.09
CA LEU A 649 -30.40 20.67 4.36
C LEU A 649 -29.12 20.80 5.21
N SER A 650 -28.49 19.67 5.56
CA SER A 650 -27.16 19.67 6.19
C SER A 650 -26.05 19.40 5.16
N PRO A 651 -24.78 19.78 5.45
CA PRO A 651 -23.66 19.52 4.55
C PRO A 651 -23.47 18.04 4.19
N ASP A 652 -23.75 17.13 5.13
CA ASP A 652 -23.58 15.69 4.88
C ASP A 652 -24.73 15.09 4.07
N VAL A 653 -25.96 15.57 4.26
CA VAL A 653 -27.08 15.20 3.37
C VAL A 653 -26.84 15.74 1.97
N LYS A 654 -26.26 16.95 1.84
CA LYS A 654 -25.82 17.49 0.55
C LYS A 654 -24.78 16.59 -0.12
N LYS A 655 -23.68 16.23 0.56
CA LYS A 655 -22.66 15.31 0.00
C LYS A 655 -23.23 13.97 -0.48
N VAL A 656 -24.17 13.39 0.27
CA VAL A 656 -24.83 12.13 -0.10
C VAL A 656 -25.69 12.32 -1.36
N ALA A 657 -26.55 13.34 -1.38
CA ALA A 657 -27.40 13.65 -2.53
C ALA A 657 -26.58 13.99 -3.78
N ASP A 658 -25.58 14.87 -3.67
CA ASP A 658 -24.67 15.26 -4.75
C ASP A 658 -23.93 14.04 -5.34
N SER A 659 -23.59 13.03 -4.53
CA SER A 659 -22.98 11.78 -5.02
C SER A 659 -24.00 10.92 -5.79
N LEU A 660 -25.20 10.75 -5.24
CA LEU A 660 -26.27 9.97 -5.87
C LEU A 660 -26.75 10.60 -7.19
N MET A 661 -26.89 11.94 -7.26
CA MET A 661 -27.21 12.68 -8.50
C MET A 661 -26.11 12.49 -9.58
N ARG A 662 -24.85 12.39 -9.17
CA ARG A 662 -23.72 12.07 -10.06
C ARG A 662 -23.66 10.59 -10.50
N ASN A 663 -24.63 9.76 -10.08
CA ASN A 663 -24.65 8.31 -10.22
C ASN A 663 -23.35 7.68 -9.68
N GLU A 664 -22.98 8.08 -8.45
CA GLU A 664 -21.86 7.56 -7.67
C GLU A 664 -22.36 7.11 -6.29
N THR A 665 -21.91 5.94 -5.83
CA THR A 665 -22.10 5.49 -4.45
C THR A 665 -21.42 6.47 -3.48
N PRO A 666 -22.14 7.06 -2.50
CA PRO A 666 -21.57 7.99 -1.53
C PRO A 666 -20.32 7.44 -0.83
N GLY A 667 -19.27 8.26 -0.74
CA GLY A 667 -17.99 7.88 -0.12
C GLY A 667 -18.11 7.42 1.34
N ALA A 668 -19.12 7.89 2.08
CA ALA A 668 -19.42 7.43 3.43
C ALA A 668 -19.89 5.97 3.50
N TRP A 669 -20.46 5.43 2.41
CA TRP A 669 -20.84 4.02 2.31
C TRP A 669 -19.63 3.19 1.85
N GLN A 670 -18.91 3.68 0.82
CA GLN A 670 -17.67 3.05 0.33
C GLN A 670 -16.60 2.88 1.42
N ALA A 671 -16.50 3.82 2.36
CA ALA A 671 -15.58 3.72 3.50
C ALA A 671 -15.94 2.62 4.52
N VAL A 672 -17.11 1.98 4.40
CA VAL A 672 -17.56 0.85 5.24
C VAL A 672 -17.52 -0.46 4.46
N TRP A 673 -17.78 -0.41 3.15
CA TRP A 673 -17.63 -1.53 2.22
C TRP A 673 -17.25 -1.00 0.83
N GLU A 674 -16.07 -1.39 0.35
CA GLU A 674 -15.61 -1.12 -1.02
C GLU A 674 -16.43 -1.95 -2.01
N GLY A 675 -17.56 -1.37 -2.44
CA GLY A 675 -18.56 -2.00 -3.31
C GLY A 675 -18.69 -1.30 -4.67
N PRO A 676 -19.70 -1.66 -5.48
CA PRO A 676 -19.92 -1.06 -6.79
C PRO A 676 -20.01 0.48 -6.76
N GLU A 677 -19.35 1.15 -7.70
CA GLU A 677 -19.45 2.61 -7.85
C GLU A 677 -20.85 3.07 -8.26
N ASP A 678 -21.62 2.22 -8.95
CA ASP A 678 -23.01 2.48 -9.29
C ASP A 678 -23.93 2.27 -8.06
N PRO A 679 -24.73 3.29 -7.65
CA PRO A 679 -25.56 3.18 -6.46
C PRO A 679 -26.69 2.16 -6.59
N PHE A 680 -27.23 1.90 -7.79
CA PHE A 680 -28.30 0.90 -7.95
C PHE A 680 -27.75 -0.53 -7.81
N GLN A 681 -26.55 -0.79 -8.33
CA GLN A 681 -25.85 -2.05 -8.15
C GLN A 681 -25.41 -2.21 -6.69
N TYR A 682 -24.85 -1.17 -6.07
CA TYR A 682 -24.44 -1.18 -4.66
C TYR A 682 -25.59 -1.55 -3.73
N LEU A 683 -26.76 -0.90 -3.86
CA LEU A 683 -27.92 -1.18 -3.00
C LEU A 683 -28.45 -2.61 -3.16
N ARG A 684 -28.52 -3.13 -4.40
CA ARG A 684 -28.93 -4.53 -4.66
C ARG A 684 -27.93 -5.52 -4.07
N SER A 685 -26.64 -5.29 -4.28
CA SER A 685 -25.57 -6.15 -3.78
C SER A 685 -25.45 -6.13 -2.26
N LEU A 686 -25.60 -4.97 -1.62
CA LEU A 686 -25.68 -4.82 -0.16
C LEU A 686 -26.79 -5.71 0.42
N VAL A 687 -28.00 -5.65 -0.14
CA VAL A 687 -29.14 -6.43 0.35
C VAL A 687 -28.95 -7.93 0.11
N SER A 688 -28.50 -8.32 -1.09
CA SER A 688 -28.21 -9.71 -1.43
C SER A 688 -27.15 -10.33 -0.51
N ARG A 689 -26.01 -9.64 -0.32
CA ARG A 689 -24.92 -10.11 0.57
C ARG A 689 -25.32 -10.10 2.04
N THR A 690 -26.14 -9.14 2.49
CA THR A 690 -26.67 -9.15 3.88
C THR A 690 -27.56 -10.37 4.14
N LEU A 691 -28.43 -10.72 3.18
CA LEU A 691 -29.25 -11.94 3.22
C LEU A 691 -28.39 -13.21 3.17
N ALA A 692 -27.36 -13.23 2.33
CA ALA A 692 -26.44 -14.36 2.25
C ALA A 692 -25.64 -14.55 3.54
N CYS A 693 -25.07 -13.47 4.11
CA CYS A 693 -24.41 -13.49 5.41
C CYS A 693 -25.32 -14.04 6.53
N LYS A 694 -26.63 -13.75 6.50
CA LYS A 694 -27.61 -14.33 7.43
C LYS A 694 -27.72 -15.86 7.27
N ARG A 695 -27.69 -16.38 6.04
CA ARG A 695 -27.63 -17.83 5.77
C ARG A 695 -26.30 -18.44 6.23
N TRP A 696 -25.18 -17.73 6.05
CA TRP A 696 -23.87 -18.16 6.52
C TRP A 696 -23.80 -18.28 8.05
N VAL A 697 -24.39 -17.33 8.80
CA VAL A 697 -24.51 -17.43 10.27
C VAL A 697 -25.24 -18.71 10.66
N GLN A 698 -26.41 -18.98 10.06
CA GLN A 698 -27.19 -20.19 10.34
C GLN A 698 -26.38 -21.48 10.05
N LYS A 699 -25.67 -21.53 8.91
CA LYS A 699 -24.81 -22.66 8.53
C LYS A 699 -23.57 -22.84 9.42
N ALA A 700 -23.03 -21.74 9.95
CA ALA A 700 -21.91 -21.76 10.88
C ALA A 700 -22.34 -22.25 12.27
N GLU A 701 -23.52 -21.83 12.73
CA GLU A 701 -24.13 -22.28 13.99
C GLU A 701 -24.54 -23.77 13.95
N SER A 702 -24.97 -24.27 12.79
CA SER A 702 -25.23 -25.71 12.57
C SER A 702 -23.97 -26.55 12.26
N GLY A 703 -22.79 -25.94 12.16
CA GLY A 703 -21.53 -26.63 11.83
C GLY A 703 -21.45 -27.22 10.42
N THR A 704 -22.43 -26.94 9.54
CA THR A 704 -22.50 -27.52 8.18
C THR A 704 -21.81 -26.68 7.11
N LEU A 705 -21.42 -25.44 7.42
CA LEU A 705 -20.89 -24.47 6.46
C LEU A 705 -19.80 -25.03 5.52
N LEU A 706 -18.77 -25.68 6.06
CA LEU A 706 -17.61 -26.13 5.27
C LEU A 706 -17.88 -27.42 4.47
N ASN A 707 -19.00 -28.09 4.73
CA ASN A 707 -19.39 -29.33 4.04
C ASN A 707 -20.09 -29.03 2.69
N GLU A 708 -20.57 -27.80 2.50
CA GLU A 708 -21.22 -27.35 1.28
C GLU A 708 -20.27 -26.48 0.42
N PRO A 709 -20.53 -26.37 -0.90
CA PRO A 709 -19.81 -25.41 -1.74
C PRO A 709 -20.09 -23.97 -1.29
N LEU A 710 -19.02 -23.18 -1.14
CA LEU A 710 -19.08 -21.77 -0.74
C LEU A 710 -18.91 -20.84 -1.94
N ASP A 711 -19.76 -19.82 -2.02
CA ASP A 711 -19.60 -18.72 -2.98
C ASP A 711 -19.05 -17.49 -2.26
N LEU A 712 -17.80 -17.11 -2.54
CA LEU A 712 -17.15 -15.96 -1.90
C LEU A 712 -17.78 -14.61 -2.31
N SER A 713 -18.57 -14.57 -3.39
CA SER A 713 -19.29 -13.35 -3.80
C SER A 713 -20.47 -13.00 -2.88
N GLU A 714 -20.84 -13.90 -1.95
CA GLU A 714 -21.85 -13.66 -0.92
C GLU A 714 -21.36 -12.83 0.27
N LEU A 715 -20.03 -12.72 0.46
CA LEU A 715 -19.40 -11.99 1.57
C LEU A 715 -19.05 -10.54 1.18
N PHE A 716 -18.85 -9.66 2.16
CA PHE A 716 -18.34 -8.31 1.91
C PHE A 716 -16.80 -8.30 1.86
N HIS A 717 -16.15 -9.11 2.72
CA HIS A 717 -14.70 -9.19 2.90
C HIS A 717 -14.19 -10.65 2.75
N PRO A 718 -14.19 -11.22 1.52
CA PRO A 718 -13.82 -12.61 1.29
C PRO A 718 -12.34 -12.92 1.57
N ASP A 719 -11.46 -11.92 1.46
CA ASP A 719 -10.06 -11.96 1.87
C ASP A 719 -9.89 -12.17 3.39
N THR A 720 -10.77 -11.56 4.19
CA THR A 720 -10.79 -11.70 5.65
C THR A 720 -11.33 -13.08 6.04
N PHE A 721 -12.32 -13.61 5.31
CA PHE A 721 -12.75 -15.01 5.43
C PHE A 721 -11.61 -15.99 5.17
N LEU A 722 -10.85 -15.82 4.08
CA LEU A 722 -9.70 -16.68 3.77
C LEU A 722 -8.63 -16.61 4.87
N ASN A 723 -8.39 -15.44 5.46
CA ASN A 723 -7.50 -15.32 6.62
C ASN A 723 -8.05 -16.01 7.88
N ALA A 724 -9.36 -15.96 8.14
CA ALA A 724 -9.99 -16.71 9.23
C ALA A 724 -9.88 -18.23 9.02
N LEU A 725 -10.10 -18.71 7.79
CA LEU A 725 -9.88 -20.09 7.39
C LEU A 725 -8.42 -20.51 7.60
N ARG A 726 -7.45 -19.71 7.15
CA ARG A 726 -6.01 -19.95 7.39
C ARG A 726 -5.67 -20.01 8.89
N GLN A 727 -6.26 -19.13 9.70
CA GLN A 727 -6.07 -19.14 11.15
C GLN A 727 -6.67 -20.39 11.81
N GLN A 728 -7.85 -20.85 11.36
CA GLN A 728 -8.48 -22.08 11.87
C GLN A 728 -7.66 -23.32 11.49
N THR A 729 -7.20 -23.40 10.24
CA THR A 729 -6.28 -24.45 9.77
C THR A 729 -4.97 -24.46 10.56
N ALA A 730 -4.37 -23.29 10.84
CA ALA A 730 -3.15 -23.18 11.65
C ALA A 730 -3.34 -23.72 13.07
N ARG A 731 -4.48 -23.41 13.72
CA ARG A 731 -4.83 -23.94 15.05
C ARG A 731 -5.01 -25.47 15.02
N LEU A 732 -5.63 -26.00 13.97
CA LEU A 732 -5.89 -27.43 13.80
C LEU A 732 -4.60 -28.23 13.47
N HIS A 733 -3.66 -27.63 12.74
CA HIS A 733 -2.34 -28.20 12.46
C HIS A 733 -1.30 -27.92 13.55
N LYS A 734 -1.59 -27.03 14.52
CA LYS A 734 -0.64 -26.53 15.54
C LYS A 734 0.62 -25.89 14.95
N THR A 735 0.50 -25.24 13.79
CA THR A 735 1.61 -24.59 13.07
C THR A 735 1.50 -23.07 13.11
N ALA A 736 2.62 -22.38 12.81
CA ALA A 736 2.60 -20.94 12.58
C ALA A 736 1.83 -20.60 11.30
N MET A 737 1.07 -19.49 11.32
CA MET A 737 0.24 -19.07 10.19
C MET A 737 1.05 -18.76 8.91
N ASP A 738 2.30 -18.33 9.09
CA ASP A 738 3.22 -17.97 8.00
C ASP A 738 3.81 -19.20 7.29
N GLY A 739 3.72 -20.39 7.91
CA GLY A 739 4.11 -21.66 7.29
C GLY A 739 3.01 -22.30 6.44
N LEU A 740 1.84 -21.65 6.29
CA LEU A 740 0.73 -22.15 5.48
C LEU A 740 0.63 -21.43 4.14
N VAL A 741 0.56 -22.21 3.06
CA VAL A 741 0.34 -21.75 1.69
C VAL A 741 -1.04 -22.23 1.22
N PHE A 742 -1.80 -21.39 0.53
CA PHE A 742 -3.03 -21.82 -0.12
C PHE A 742 -2.72 -22.67 -1.35
N VAL A 743 -3.30 -23.87 -1.40
CA VAL A 743 -3.24 -24.79 -2.54
C VAL A 743 -4.64 -24.95 -3.11
N SER A 744 -4.80 -24.72 -4.41
CA SER A 744 -6.02 -24.98 -5.16
C SER A 744 -5.83 -26.19 -6.08
N SER A 745 -6.90 -26.94 -6.31
CA SER A 745 -6.93 -28.05 -7.27
C SER A 745 -8.27 -28.01 -8.01
N TRP A 746 -8.20 -28.10 -9.33
CA TRP A 746 -9.37 -28.20 -10.21
C TRP A 746 -9.77 -29.66 -10.48
N ALA A 747 -8.96 -30.63 -10.03
CA ALA A 747 -9.19 -32.06 -10.23
C ALA A 747 -10.17 -32.63 -9.18
N LYS A 748 -11.00 -33.60 -9.59
CA LYS A 748 -11.99 -34.27 -8.72
C LYS A 748 -11.40 -34.95 -7.47
N ILE A 749 -10.10 -35.26 -7.47
CA ILE A 749 -9.38 -35.94 -6.39
C ILE A 749 -9.17 -35.02 -5.16
N GLY A 750 -9.42 -33.71 -5.30
CA GLY A 750 -9.35 -32.75 -4.19
C GLY A 750 -7.91 -32.38 -3.79
N VAL A 751 -7.80 -31.68 -2.66
CA VAL A 751 -6.51 -31.36 -2.02
C VAL A 751 -6.43 -32.17 -0.73
N ASN A 752 -5.31 -32.86 -0.51
CA ASN A 752 -5.07 -33.60 0.73
C ASN A 752 -4.81 -32.63 1.90
N SER A 753 -5.89 -32.11 2.47
CA SER A 753 -5.94 -31.15 3.57
C SER A 753 -6.91 -31.64 4.63
N LYS A 754 -6.65 -31.36 5.92
CA LYS A 754 -7.59 -31.65 7.01
C LYS A 754 -8.82 -30.73 7.01
N MET A 755 -8.75 -29.60 6.32
CA MET A 755 -9.85 -28.67 6.11
C MET A 755 -9.91 -28.28 4.62
N PRO A 756 -10.41 -29.17 3.75
CA PRO A 756 -10.68 -28.80 2.36
C PRO A 756 -11.92 -27.90 2.32
N VAL A 757 -11.88 -26.86 1.48
CA VAL A 757 -13.04 -25.99 1.24
C VAL A 757 -13.33 -25.99 -0.25
N LYS A 758 -14.57 -26.30 -0.61
CA LYS A 758 -15.03 -26.29 -2.00
C LYS A 758 -15.58 -24.91 -2.34
N LEU A 759 -14.99 -24.25 -3.33
CA LEU A 759 -15.46 -22.95 -3.81
C LEU A 759 -16.31 -23.13 -5.08
N THR A 760 -17.36 -22.32 -5.20
CA THR A 760 -18.26 -22.20 -6.36
C THR A 760 -18.45 -20.74 -6.74
N GLY A 761 -19.07 -20.47 -7.90
CA GLY A 761 -19.25 -19.11 -8.40
C GLY A 761 -17.97 -18.45 -8.95
N LEU A 762 -16.81 -19.11 -8.82
CA LEU A 762 -15.54 -18.65 -9.37
C LEU A 762 -15.63 -18.52 -10.89
N GLN A 763 -15.58 -17.28 -11.36
CA GLN A 763 -15.34 -16.97 -12.77
C GLN A 763 -13.84 -16.81 -12.95
N LEU A 764 -13.26 -17.53 -13.93
CA LEU A 764 -11.92 -17.21 -14.41
C LEU A 764 -12.04 -15.88 -15.18
N GLU A 765 -11.83 -14.76 -14.50
CA GLU A 765 -11.65 -13.48 -15.18
C GLU A 765 -10.24 -13.46 -15.80
N GLY A 766 -10.21 -13.21 -17.10
CA GLY A 766 -8.99 -13.18 -17.91
C GLY A 766 -8.24 -11.88 -17.76
#